data_AF-A0A534TF14-F1
#
_entry.id   AF-A0A534TF14-F1
#
_cell.length_a   1.000
_cell.length_b   1.000
_cell.length_c   1.000
_cell.angle_alpha   90.00
_cell.angle_beta   90.00
_cell.angle_gamma   90.00
#
_symmetry.space_group_name_H-M   'P 1'
#
loop_
_entity.id
_entity.type
_entity.pdbx_description
1 polymer ?
#
loop_
_entity_poly.entity_id
_entity_poly.type
_entity_poly.pdbx_seq_one_letter_code
_entity_poly.pdbx_strand_id
1 'polypeptide(L)'
;MLGAHSEIAHGARGSAHPDRLRPHRKARPVVDVAAAHLPRARLVRRLHHLGGAPGQALRLRQLPLAVLFAGPVRRRSPRLVRTPAGVVARVAALHARNPHSLGARRVPTHLLLLPRRVLQSVLGRPALVRGERAPRALPRRGLIAARPAERAPLLPLPGVAIPAHSRARRLEGDVVRGPVGTTLRNRPWHAGPRRQRRSPRRVLSRLPLPAPRGGRRSRPAFRLASAAHRVRLRELPQPGAHVLGLGQPLRRGARRSLCAALLDGGPQRLEDPLSAQVQTHEHDVLVIGAGGAGLRAAIEASAAKVSVGLVCKSLLGKAHTVMAEGGIAAALANVDERDSWKVHFADTMRGGQYVNNWRMAELHAKESPDRVRELEAWGALFDRTKDGRILQRNFGGHRYPRLAHVGDRTGLEMIRTLQDHGIHQGIDVHMECTVVTLLQDGDRVCGAFGYDRERGLLHVFRAGAVVLATGGIGKAYKITSNSWEYTGDGHALAYDAGAELMDMEFVQFHPTGMVWPPSVQGILVTEGVRGEGGVLLNKEGRRFLFDDIPENYRSQTAADEDEGWRYTQGDKSARRPPELLTRDHVARCIVREIREGRGSPHGGVFLDISWIKRRVQNAEQVIKKKLPSMYHQFMKLADIDITKEAMEVGPTTHYIMGGVRVDAETQASTVPGLFAAGECAAGLHGANRLGGNSLSDLLVFGERAGAHAARFAKDHRTARIDQAQVDEAARRTLAPFEHEVVGDGVGPYRIQHELQEMMQELVGIVRREEEMRRALEELAKLRERASRVRVDGNRAYNPGWHTALDLSALLTVSEAVARSALERRESRGAHFRDDLPKPDSAFGKLNVVVKKGSGGEMRVERRPIPEMPAELKQIIEQMK
;
A
#
# COMPACT_ATOMS: atom_id res chain seq x y z
N MET A 1 -48.87 -18.92 35.49
CA MET A 1 -49.44 -20.29 35.55
C MET A 1 -48.36 -21.23 35.03
N LEU A 2 -47.80 -22.11 35.86
CA LEU A 2 -48.22 -23.54 35.99
C LEU A 2 -48.12 -24.22 34.60
N GLY A 3 -47.27 -25.20 34.30
CA GLY A 3 -46.64 -26.28 35.10
C GLY A 3 -46.97 -27.61 34.38
N ALA A 4 -46.17 -28.68 34.32
CA ALA A 4 -44.91 -29.01 34.97
C ALA A 4 -44.08 -30.04 34.13
N HIS A 5 -42.83 -30.30 34.56
CA HIS A 5 -42.17 -31.61 34.82
C HIS A 5 -42.93 -32.93 34.48
N SER A 6 -42.29 -34.10 34.23
CA SER A 6 -40.87 -34.47 34.00
C SER A 6 -40.71 -35.96 33.60
N GLU A 7 -39.56 -36.29 33.01
CA GLU A 7 -38.78 -37.56 33.02
C GLU A 7 -39.26 -38.88 33.68
N ILE A 8 -38.87 -40.00 33.01
CA ILE A 8 -38.35 -41.31 33.52
C ILE A 8 -39.28 -42.56 33.72
N ALA A 9 -38.77 -43.69 33.19
CA ALA A 9 -38.92 -45.13 33.56
C ALA A 9 -40.10 -46.05 33.08
N HIS A 10 -39.74 -46.95 32.14
CA HIS A 10 -39.80 -48.44 32.20
C HIS A 10 -41.04 -49.28 31.77
N GLY A 11 -40.75 -50.27 30.90
CA GLY A 11 -41.47 -51.55 30.72
C GLY A 11 -42.24 -51.74 29.39
N ALA A 12 -42.38 -52.94 28.79
CA ALA A 12 -41.60 -54.19 28.90
C ALA A 12 -41.88 -55.18 27.73
N ARG A 13 -40.80 -55.78 27.18
CA ARG A 13 -40.69 -57.10 26.46
C ARG A 13 -41.45 -57.41 25.14
N GLY A 14 -40.71 -58.05 24.23
CA GLY A 14 -41.18 -58.84 23.08
C GLY A 14 -40.60 -58.36 21.73
N SER A 15 -40.04 -59.19 20.84
CA SER A 15 -39.55 -60.59 20.93
C SER A 15 -38.55 -60.87 19.76
N ALA A 16 -37.96 -62.07 19.70
CA ALA A 16 -37.17 -62.65 18.60
C ALA A 16 -35.74 -62.08 18.27
N HIS A 17 -34.76 -62.99 18.35
CA HIS A 17 -33.38 -62.92 17.79
C HIS A 17 -33.38 -63.57 16.37
N PRO A 18 -32.27 -63.62 15.58
CA PRO A 18 -30.85 -63.33 15.91
C PRO A 18 -30.20 -62.16 15.10
N ASP A 19 -29.15 -61.45 15.56
CA ASP A 19 -27.83 -61.83 16.14
C ASP A 19 -26.85 -62.38 15.05
N ARG A 20 -25.59 -61.91 14.84
CA ARG A 20 -24.62 -61.27 15.73
C ARG A 20 -23.63 -60.25 15.09
N LEU A 21 -23.37 -59.17 15.84
CA LEU A 21 -22.07 -58.58 16.27
C LEU A 21 -20.91 -58.19 15.29
N ARG A 22 -20.25 -57.10 15.69
CA ARG A 22 -18.94 -56.50 15.26
C ARG A 22 -17.73 -57.34 15.80
N PRO A 23 -16.38 -57.05 15.64
CA PRO A 23 -15.74 -55.71 15.52
C PRO A 23 -14.28 -55.52 14.94
N HIS A 24 -13.80 -54.26 15.04
CA HIS A 24 -12.43 -53.76 15.40
C HIS A 24 -11.12 -53.90 14.54
N ARG A 25 -10.58 -52.71 14.19
CA ARG A 25 -9.20 -52.15 14.40
C ARG A 25 -7.90 -52.94 14.06
N LYS A 26 -7.14 -52.33 13.11
CA LYS A 26 -5.67 -52.03 13.10
C LYS A 26 -4.59 -53.14 13.24
N ALA A 27 -3.77 -53.31 12.19
CA ALA A 27 -2.31 -53.58 12.28
C ALA A 27 -1.53 -53.24 10.97
N ARG A 28 -0.18 -53.22 11.04
CA ARG A 28 0.85 -53.34 9.95
C ARG A 28 1.72 -54.60 10.31
N PRO A 29 2.82 -55.06 9.62
CA PRO A 29 3.61 -54.50 8.49
C PRO A 29 4.24 -55.50 7.44
N VAL A 30 4.87 -54.94 6.37
CA VAL A 30 6.18 -55.28 5.72
C VAL A 30 6.59 -56.74 5.28
N VAL A 31 6.80 -56.94 3.95
CA VAL A 31 7.94 -57.56 3.15
C VAL A 31 8.59 -58.88 3.68
N ASP A 32 8.83 -59.99 2.92
CA ASP A 32 9.68 -60.16 1.70
C ASP A 32 9.72 -61.62 1.06
N VAL A 33 10.45 -61.80 -0.07
CA VAL A 33 11.11 -63.00 -0.71
C VAL A 33 10.32 -64.19 -1.38
N ALA A 34 10.20 -64.12 -2.72
CA ALA A 34 10.63 -65.04 -3.83
C ALA A 34 10.37 -66.59 -3.95
N ALA A 35 10.51 -67.05 -5.22
CA ALA A 35 10.66 -68.43 -5.76
C ALA A 35 9.39 -69.33 -5.90
N ALA A 36 9.18 -70.14 -6.96
CA ALA A 36 9.87 -70.34 -8.26
C ALA A 36 8.96 -71.05 -9.31
N HIS A 37 9.51 -71.34 -10.50
CA HIS A 37 9.07 -72.28 -11.57
C HIS A 37 8.17 -71.80 -12.75
N LEU A 38 8.84 -71.62 -13.89
CA LEU A 38 8.40 -71.89 -15.28
C LEU A 38 8.10 -73.41 -15.49
N PRO A 39 7.63 -73.93 -16.67
CA PRO A 39 7.51 -73.29 -18.00
C PRO A 39 6.24 -73.62 -18.83
N ARG A 40 6.02 -72.88 -19.93
CA ARG A 40 6.06 -73.42 -21.32
C ARG A 40 6.04 -72.29 -22.36
N ALA A 41 6.50 -72.59 -23.58
CA ALA A 41 6.82 -71.60 -24.61
C ALA A 41 6.32 -72.02 -26.00
N ARG A 42 6.24 -71.07 -26.94
CA ARG A 42 6.34 -71.30 -28.40
C ARG A 42 7.13 -70.16 -29.06
N LEU A 43 7.75 -70.49 -30.21
CA LEU A 43 8.60 -69.64 -31.05
C LEU A 43 7.73 -68.71 -31.96
N VAL A 44 8.22 -67.74 -32.75
CA VAL A 44 9.12 -67.87 -33.92
C VAL A 44 9.94 -66.59 -34.25
N ARG A 45 11.09 -66.85 -34.91
CA ARG A 45 12.12 -66.02 -35.57
C ARG A 45 11.56 -64.86 -36.45
N ARG A 46 12.14 -63.63 -36.48
CA ARG A 46 13.46 -63.10 -36.97
C ARG A 46 13.59 -62.91 -38.49
N LEU A 47 13.72 -61.65 -38.95
CA LEU A 47 14.42 -61.08 -40.14
C LEU A 47 14.11 -59.55 -40.19
N HIS A 48 14.79 -58.66 -40.93
CA HIS A 48 16.21 -58.24 -40.92
C HIS A 48 16.34 -56.93 -41.75
N HIS A 49 16.94 -55.84 -41.22
CA HIS A 49 17.46 -54.66 -41.98
C HIS A 49 16.43 -53.82 -42.81
N LEU A 50 16.69 -52.58 -43.29
CA LEU A 50 17.72 -51.54 -43.02
C LEU A 50 17.17 -50.13 -43.37
N GLY A 51 17.78 -49.06 -42.82
CA GLY A 51 17.57 -47.66 -43.21
C GLY A 51 16.44 -46.94 -42.43
N GLY A 52 16.58 -45.68 -42.02
CA GLY A 52 17.75 -44.78 -42.03
C GLY A 52 17.52 -43.59 -41.06
N ALA A 53 18.59 -42.95 -40.58
CA ALA A 53 18.54 -41.84 -39.61
C ALA A 53 19.32 -40.62 -40.14
N PRO A 54 19.08 -39.39 -39.65
CA PRO A 54 19.65 -38.97 -38.35
C PRO A 54 18.79 -38.00 -37.51
N GLY A 55 19.24 -37.67 -36.28
CA GLY A 55 19.05 -36.29 -35.78
C GLY A 55 18.26 -35.99 -34.51
N GLN A 56 18.26 -36.84 -33.46
CA GLN A 56 17.88 -36.37 -32.10
C GLN A 56 18.92 -36.77 -31.04
N ALA A 57 19.30 -35.80 -30.20
CA ALA A 57 20.29 -35.96 -29.14
C ALA A 57 19.62 -36.00 -27.75
N LEU A 58 19.28 -37.20 -27.28
CA LEU A 58 18.95 -37.42 -25.87
C LEU A 58 20.14 -37.06 -24.97
N ARG A 59 19.90 -36.25 -23.93
CA ARG A 59 20.87 -36.05 -22.83
C ARG A 59 20.25 -36.45 -21.49
N LEU A 60 20.52 -37.69 -21.09
CA LEU A 60 20.29 -38.16 -19.73
C LEU A 60 21.32 -37.55 -18.76
N ARG A 61 21.00 -37.59 -17.46
CA ARG A 61 21.83 -37.08 -16.36
C ARG A 61 23.22 -37.72 -16.35
N GLN A 62 24.24 -36.93 -16.04
CA GLN A 62 25.53 -37.45 -15.55
C GLN A 62 25.54 -37.49 -14.02
N LEU A 63 25.97 -38.62 -13.46
CA LEU A 63 26.40 -38.78 -12.08
C LEU A 63 27.83 -39.33 -12.10
N PRO A 64 28.83 -38.62 -11.54
CA PRO A 64 30.14 -39.20 -11.29
C PRO A 64 30.15 -39.92 -9.94
N LEU A 65 30.49 -41.20 -9.94
CA LEU A 65 30.82 -41.95 -8.73
C LEU A 65 32.18 -42.63 -8.96
N ALA A 66 33.09 -42.48 -7.99
CA ALA A 66 34.43 -43.05 -8.03
C ALA A 66 34.63 -43.98 -6.82
N VAL A 67 35.43 -45.04 -7.02
CA VAL A 67 35.56 -46.18 -6.09
C VAL A 67 37.03 -46.52 -5.96
N LEU A 68 37.49 -46.88 -4.75
CA LEU A 68 38.43 -48.01 -4.54
C LEU A 68 38.53 -48.41 -3.04
N PHE A 69 38.96 -49.64 -2.83
CA PHE A 69 38.71 -50.46 -1.63
C PHE A 69 39.82 -50.35 -0.57
N ALA A 70 39.43 -50.55 0.70
CA ALA A 70 40.01 -51.57 1.59
C ALA A 70 39.08 -51.84 2.79
N GLY A 71 39.06 -53.08 3.30
CA GLY A 71 38.39 -53.45 4.56
C GLY A 71 39.40 -53.91 5.62
N PRO A 72 39.05 -54.76 6.61
CA PRO A 72 37.73 -55.39 6.85
C PRO A 72 37.33 -55.47 8.37
N VAL A 73 36.41 -56.39 8.72
CA VAL A 73 36.19 -57.02 10.06
C VAL A 73 35.17 -56.41 11.03
N ARG A 74 33.89 -56.81 10.80
CA ARG A 74 32.96 -57.50 11.75
C ARG A 74 32.40 -56.82 13.02
N ARG A 75 31.05 -56.92 13.09
CA ARG A 75 30.20 -57.38 14.22
C ARG A 75 30.18 -56.55 15.54
N ARG A 76 29.10 -55.79 15.76
CA ARG A 76 27.90 -56.27 16.52
C ARG A 76 26.77 -55.23 16.61
N SER A 77 25.57 -55.66 16.25
CA SER A 77 24.31 -55.23 16.89
C SER A 77 24.14 -56.01 18.23
N PRO A 78 23.17 -55.74 19.14
CA PRO A 78 21.98 -54.89 18.95
C PRO A 78 21.47 -54.08 20.20
N ARG A 79 20.46 -53.20 19.97
CA ARG A 79 19.38 -52.82 20.95
C ARG A 79 19.84 -52.08 22.25
N LEU A 80 19.01 -51.40 23.07
CA LEU A 80 17.65 -50.81 22.95
C LEU A 80 17.43 -49.75 24.09
N VAL A 81 16.35 -48.96 23.97
CA VAL A 81 15.51 -48.44 25.07
C VAL A 81 15.97 -47.20 25.90
N ARG A 82 14.98 -46.27 26.07
CA ARG A 82 14.76 -45.23 27.10
C ARG A 82 15.59 -43.92 27.13
N THR A 83 14.90 -42.86 26.72
CA THR A 83 14.77 -41.56 27.40
C THR A 83 14.21 -41.71 28.84
N PRO A 84 14.22 -40.68 29.74
CA PRO A 84 14.30 -39.23 29.46
C PRO A 84 15.18 -38.38 30.41
N ALA A 85 15.11 -37.05 30.19
CA ALA A 85 15.24 -35.96 31.16
C ALA A 85 16.61 -35.61 31.81
N GLY A 86 16.97 -34.32 31.72
CA GLY A 86 17.06 -33.52 32.95
C GLY A 86 18.42 -32.95 33.37
N VAL A 87 18.57 -31.63 33.19
CA VAL A 87 19.26 -30.70 34.11
C VAL A 87 20.78 -30.84 34.37
N VAL A 88 21.53 -29.94 33.73
CA VAL A 88 22.61 -29.07 34.30
C VAL A 88 23.45 -29.60 35.48
N ALA A 89 24.75 -29.83 35.25
CA ALA A 89 25.85 -29.08 35.91
C ALA A 89 27.26 -29.51 35.42
N ARG A 90 28.28 -28.66 35.72
CA ARG A 90 29.73 -28.97 35.78
C ARG A 90 30.41 -29.63 34.55
N VAL A 91 31.04 -28.81 33.72
CA VAL A 91 32.52 -28.83 33.59
C VAL A 91 33.03 -27.38 33.55
N ALA A 92 33.74 -26.96 34.59
CA ALA A 92 34.41 -25.67 34.66
C ALA A 92 35.82 -25.85 35.25
N ALA A 93 36.63 -26.68 34.59
CA ALA A 93 38.03 -26.91 34.93
C ALA A 93 38.78 -27.50 33.72
N LEU A 94 39.40 -26.63 32.91
CA LEU A 94 40.60 -26.90 32.07
C LEU A 94 40.95 -25.65 31.23
N HIS A 95 41.39 -24.59 31.92
CA HIS A 95 42.24 -23.56 31.33
C HIS A 95 43.47 -23.43 32.23
N ALA A 96 44.60 -23.96 31.76
CA ALA A 96 45.88 -23.84 32.44
C ALA A 96 46.98 -23.70 31.39
N ARG A 97 47.85 -22.70 31.62
CA ARG A 97 48.98 -22.25 30.79
C ARG A 97 48.62 -21.32 29.61
N ASN A 98 49.59 -20.45 29.33
CA ASN A 98 49.56 -19.26 28.48
C ASN A 98 50.93 -19.20 27.74
N PRO A 99 51.29 -18.15 26.98
CA PRO A 99 51.18 -18.20 25.53
C PRO A 99 52.54 -18.15 24.80
N HIS A 100 52.56 -18.62 23.55
CA HIS A 100 53.55 -18.17 22.56
C HIS A 100 52.89 -17.86 21.22
N SER A 101 53.41 -16.82 20.56
CA SER A 101 52.92 -16.25 19.31
C SER A 101 53.69 -16.77 18.10
N LEU A 102 53.05 -16.86 16.92
CA LEU A 102 53.63 -16.51 15.61
C LEU A 102 52.63 -16.68 14.45
N GLY A 103 52.82 -15.91 13.37
CA GLY A 103 52.36 -16.27 12.03
C GLY A 103 50.98 -15.78 11.58
N ALA A 104 50.89 -14.55 11.07
CA ALA A 104 49.77 -14.14 10.22
C ALA A 104 49.81 -14.91 8.88
N ARG A 105 48.74 -15.65 8.54
CA ARG A 105 48.58 -16.30 7.22
C ARG A 105 47.42 -15.66 6.46
N ARG A 106 47.59 -15.48 5.15
CA ARG A 106 46.52 -14.97 4.26
C ARG A 106 45.38 -15.99 4.19
N VAL A 107 44.14 -15.53 4.34
CA VAL A 107 42.94 -16.35 4.14
C VAL A 107 42.80 -16.66 2.63
N PRO A 108 42.70 -17.94 2.22
CA PRO A 108 42.48 -18.29 0.82
C PRO A 108 41.15 -17.75 0.27
N THR A 109 41.17 -17.18 -0.94
CA THR A 109 40.02 -16.49 -1.56
C THR A 109 38.78 -17.35 -1.73
N HIS A 110 38.92 -18.68 -1.88
CA HIS A 110 37.79 -19.60 -1.99
C HIS A 110 36.95 -19.71 -0.71
N LEU A 111 37.46 -19.33 0.47
CA LEU A 111 36.63 -19.25 1.68
C LEU A 111 35.58 -18.14 1.61
N LEU A 112 35.82 -17.07 0.85
CA LEU A 112 34.87 -15.96 0.67
C LEU A 112 33.63 -16.33 -0.15
N LEU A 113 33.63 -17.51 -0.78
CA LEU A 113 32.48 -18.08 -1.51
C LEU A 113 31.52 -18.85 -0.59
N LEU A 114 31.85 -19.03 0.70
CA LEU A 114 30.98 -19.72 1.66
C LEU A 114 29.81 -18.83 2.12
N PRO A 115 28.59 -19.38 2.28
CA PRO A 115 27.46 -18.64 2.83
C PRO A 115 27.79 -18.00 4.18
N ARG A 116 27.32 -16.76 4.39
CA ARG A 116 27.71 -15.86 5.50
C ARG A 116 27.66 -16.50 6.90
N ARG A 117 26.73 -17.43 7.16
CA ARG A 117 26.64 -18.16 8.44
C ARG A 117 27.82 -19.13 8.65
N VAL A 118 28.28 -19.82 7.60
CA VAL A 118 29.42 -20.74 7.63
C VAL A 118 30.72 -19.96 7.79
N LEU A 119 30.89 -18.86 7.04
CA LEU A 119 32.06 -17.98 7.15
C LEU A 119 32.24 -17.44 8.59
N GLN A 120 31.13 -17.12 9.27
CA GLN A 120 31.14 -16.68 10.68
C GLN A 120 31.47 -17.78 11.69
N SER A 121 31.25 -19.06 11.37
CA SER A 121 31.71 -20.18 12.19
C SER A 121 33.19 -20.51 11.99
N VAL A 122 33.72 -20.32 10.77
CA VAL A 122 35.12 -20.60 10.42
C VAL A 122 36.09 -19.51 10.92
N LEU A 123 35.70 -18.23 10.86
CA LEU A 123 36.57 -17.11 11.25
C LEU A 123 36.47 -16.73 12.74
N GLY A 124 35.52 -17.31 13.49
CA GLY A 124 35.29 -17.01 14.90
C GLY A 124 34.66 -15.63 15.18
N ARG A 125 34.30 -15.39 16.44
CA ARG A 125 33.86 -14.08 16.96
C ARG A 125 34.88 -13.54 17.97
N PRO A 126 35.18 -12.23 17.99
CA PRO A 126 35.96 -11.63 19.06
C PRO A 126 35.27 -11.83 20.42
N ALA A 127 36.04 -12.20 21.43
CA ALA A 127 35.58 -12.33 22.81
C ALA A 127 36.19 -11.22 23.68
N LEU A 128 35.38 -10.56 24.52
CA LEU A 128 35.83 -9.86 25.75
C LEU A 128 34.66 -9.26 26.55
N VAL A 129 34.20 -9.94 27.63
CA VAL A 129 33.64 -9.30 28.85
C VAL A 129 33.76 -10.27 30.05
N ARG A 130 34.36 -9.82 31.18
CA ARG A 130 33.93 -10.00 32.62
C ARG A 130 35.11 -10.15 33.61
N GLY A 131 34.88 -9.70 34.85
CA GLY A 131 35.79 -9.77 36.02
C GLY A 131 36.29 -8.38 36.48
N GLU A 132 35.49 -7.56 37.18
CA GLU A 132 35.20 -7.54 38.64
C GLU A 132 36.30 -6.96 39.56
N ARG A 133 36.06 -5.72 40.07
CA ARG A 133 35.99 -5.31 41.49
C ARG A 133 35.82 -3.77 41.59
N ALA A 134 35.28 -3.26 42.71
CA ALA A 134 35.05 -1.83 42.97
C ALA A 134 36.23 -1.20 43.76
N PRO A 135 36.46 0.14 43.73
CA PRO A 135 35.72 1.05 44.63
C PRO A 135 35.52 2.53 44.19
N ARG A 136 34.74 3.28 45.00
CA ARG A 136 34.75 4.76 45.25
C ARG A 136 34.62 5.79 44.08
N ALA A 137 33.40 6.33 43.96
CA ALA A 137 33.00 7.75 43.80
C ALA A 137 33.74 8.75 42.86
N LEU A 138 33.02 9.19 41.81
CA LEU A 138 32.97 10.57 41.21
C LEU A 138 34.25 11.14 40.51
N PRO A 139 34.16 12.18 39.63
CA PRO A 139 33.03 12.70 38.83
C PRO A 139 33.31 12.92 37.30
N ARG A 140 32.26 13.27 36.55
CA ARG A 140 32.23 14.09 35.29
C ARG A 140 33.35 13.94 34.22
N ARG A 141 33.01 13.34 33.07
CA ARG A 141 33.29 13.75 31.66
C ARG A 141 32.59 12.71 30.74
N GLY A 142 32.11 13.00 29.53
CA GLY A 142 31.90 14.26 28.81
C GLY A 142 31.47 13.91 27.37
N LEU A 143 30.26 14.33 26.93
CA LEU A 143 29.73 13.97 25.61
C LEU A 143 30.46 14.71 24.49
N ILE A 144 31.19 13.97 23.64
CA ILE A 144 31.78 14.48 22.40
C ILE A 144 30.77 14.28 21.26
N ALA A 145 30.51 15.35 20.50
CA ALA A 145 29.59 15.31 19.37
C ALA A 145 30.26 14.70 18.12
N ALA A 146 29.50 13.88 17.38
CA ALA A 146 29.89 13.47 16.04
C ALA A 146 29.68 14.63 15.04
N ARG A 147 30.71 14.94 14.23
CA ARG A 147 30.61 15.82 13.05
C ARG A 147 30.74 14.98 11.77
N PRO A 148 30.20 15.46 10.63
CA PRO A 148 30.12 14.69 9.39
C PRO A 148 31.49 14.52 8.71
N ALA A 149 31.56 13.58 7.77
CA ALA A 149 32.77 13.28 7.00
C ALA A 149 33.07 14.31 5.91
N GLU A 150 34.33 14.70 5.78
CA GLU A 150 34.87 15.46 4.65
C GLU A 150 35.71 14.57 3.70
N ARG A 151 36.23 15.17 2.62
CA ARG A 151 36.74 14.46 1.43
C ARG A 151 38.16 13.91 1.59
N ALA A 152 38.50 12.92 0.76
CA ALA A 152 39.83 12.31 0.71
C ALA A 152 40.90 13.28 0.12
N PRO A 153 42.16 13.21 0.58
CA PRO A 153 43.25 14.08 0.13
C PRO A 153 43.99 13.56 -1.12
N LEU A 154 44.69 14.47 -1.81
CA LEU A 154 45.71 14.15 -2.82
C LEU A 154 47.11 14.30 -2.23
N LEU A 155 48.06 13.46 -2.64
CA LEU A 155 49.47 13.51 -2.26
C LEU A 155 50.36 13.95 -3.45
N PRO A 156 51.43 14.73 -3.22
CA PRO A 156 52.31 15.22 -4.29
C PRO A 156 53.62 14.42 -4.43
N LEU A 157 54.20 14.41 -5.64
CA LEU A 157 55.63 14.18 -5.90
C LEU A 157 56.10 15.07 -7.09
N PRO A 158 57.42 15.33 -7.27
CA PRO A 158 57.89 16.56 -7.93
C PRO A 158 58.75 16.38 -9.19
N GLY A 159 59.00 17.48 -9.93
CA GLY A 159 60.32 17.74 -10.52
C GLY A 159 60.44 18.26 -11.98
N VAL A 160 61.15 19.39 -12.12
CA VAL A 160 62.11 19.73 -13.21
C VAL A 160 61.61 20.31 -14.57
N ALA A 161 62.40 21.28 -15.06
CA ALA A 161 62.53 21.88 -16.42
C ALA A 161 61.76 23.19 -16.79
N ILE A 162 62.55 24.10 -17.37
CA ILE A 162 62.37 25.47 -17.94
C ILE A 162 63.11 25.41 -19.33
N PRO A 163 62.87 26.22 -20.43
CA PRO A 163 62.38 27.61 -20.60
C PRO A 163 61.13 27.73 -21.52
N ALA A 164 60.49 28.87 -21.84
CA ALA A 164 60.78 30.33 -21.90
C ALA A 164 61.26 30.90 -23.27
N HIS A 165 60.80 32.13 -23.60
CA HIS A 165 61.06 32.95 -24.82
C HIS A 165 60.32 32.52 -26.13
N SER A 166 59.93 33.39 -27.07
CA SER A 166 59.91 34.88 -27.12
C SER A 166 59.04 35.50 -28.25
N ARG A 167 58.52 36.72 -28.00
CA ARG A 167 58.29 37.89 -28.90
C ARG A 167 57.67 37.72 -30.32
N ALA A 168 56.61 38.51 -30.58
CA ALA A 168 56.18 38.91 -31.93
C ALA A 168 55.78 40.42 -32.00
N ARG A 169 54.72 40.80 -32.73
CA ARG A 169 54.56 42.10 -33.45
C ARG A 169 53.09 42.34 -33.93
N ARG A 170 52.58 43.55 -34.27
CA ARG A 170 53.00 44.98 -34.09
C ARG A 170 51.83 45.93 -34.50
N LEU A 171 51.55 46.99 -33.72
CA LEU A 171 50.72 48.21 -34.06
C LEU A 171 49.20 48.01 -34.29
N GLU A 172 48.28 48.95 -34.02
CA GLU A 172 48.22 50.29 -33.35
C GLU A 172 46.71 50.54 -33.02
N GLY A 173 46.21 51.52 -32.25
CA GLY A 173 46.75 52.66 -31.48
C GLY A 173 45.57 53.64 -31.15
N ASP A 174 45.64 54.66 -30.26
CA ASP A 174 46.52 54.96 -29.12
C ASP A 174 45.91 56.13 -28.26
N VAL A 175 46.68 56.77 -27.35
CA VAL A 175 46.55 58.06 -26.59
C VAL A 175 45.15 58.72 -26.35
N VAL A 176 44.72 59.16 -25.14
CA VAL A 176 45.33 60.16 -24.21
C VAL A 176 44.84 60.05 -22.73
N ARG A 177 45.78 60.20 -21.75
CA ARG A 177 45.78 60.70 -20.31
C ARG A 177 44.46 60.80 -19.48
N GLY A 178 44.42 60.73 -18.14
CA GLY A 178 45.44 60.76 -17.06
C GLY A 178 44.87 60.50 -15.62
N PRO A 179 45.68 60.58 -14.53
CA PRO A 179 45.44 59.93 -13.21
C PRO A 179 44.92 60.86 -12.07
N VAL A 180 44.69 60.53 -10.78
CA VAL A 180 45.15 59.51 -9.77
C VAL A 180 44.01 59.29 -8.72
N GLY A 181 43.87 58.26 -7.84
CA GLY A 181 44.50 56.93 -7.65
C GLY A 181 44.78 56.52 -6.17
N THR A 182 44.49 55.25 -5.78
CA THR A 182 44.98 54.48 -4.58
C THR A 182 44.47 54.83 -3.15
N THR A 183 44.45 53.97 -2.09
CA THR A 183 44.39 52.48 -1.86
C THR A 183 44.03 52.16 -0.36
N LEU A 184 43.84 50.86 0.01
CA LEU A 184 44.18 50.17 1.29
C LEU A 184 43.07 49.63 2.27
N ARG A 185 43.17 48.30 2.49
CA ARG A 185 43.19 47.53 3.78
C ARG A 185 41.95 47.25 4.68
N ASN A 186 41.74 45.93 4.87
CA ASN A 186 41.71 45.16 6.13
C ASN A 186 40.60 45.29 7.21
N ARG A 187 39.84 44.19 7.33
CA ARG A 187 39.63 43.39 8.58
C ARG A 187 38.71 44.03 9.68
N PRO A 188 38.34 43.33 10.79
CA PRO A 188 36.91 43.03 10.98
C PRO A 188 36.37 43.18 12.44
N TRP A 189 35.21 42.54 12.68
CA TRP A 189 34.71 41.97 13.94
C TRP A 189 33.77 42.78 14.87
N HIS A 190 32.76 42.03 15.35
CA HIS A 190 31.97 42.11 16.59
C HIS A 190 31.04 43.30 16.95
N ALA A 191 29.80 42.89 17.27
CA ALA A 191 28.98 43.22 18.44
C ALA A 191 28.70 44.69 18.85
N GLY A 192 27.40 45.00 19.07
CA GLY A 192 26.98 46.21 19.81
C GLY A 192 27.16 46.06 21.34
N PRO A 193 26.61 46.98 22.18
CA PRO A 193 25.17 47.33 22.13
C PRO A 193 24.76 48.75 22.64
N ARG A 194 23.43 48.97 22.73
CA ARG A 194 22.68 49.87 23.66
C ARG A 194 22.74 51.43 23.52
N ARG A 195 21.57 51.95 23.13
CA ARG A 195 20.75 53.04 23.78
C ARG A 195 21.18 54.53 23.76
N GLN A 196 20.30 55.34 23.17
CA GLN A 196 19.68 56.62 23.66
C GLN A 196 20.61 57.78 24.12
N ARG A 197 20.39 59.06 23.76
CA ARG A 197 19.16 59.88 23.90
C ARG A 197 19.23 61.20 23.08
N ARG A 198 18.05 61.78 22.74
CA ARG A 198 17.67 63.23 22.64
C ARG A 198 18.61 64.22 21.88
N SER A 199 18.20 65.26 21.13
CA SER A 199 16.92 65.94 20.74
C SER A 199 17.32 67.15 19.82
N PRO A 200 16.53 68.22 19.45
CA PRO A 200 15.13 68.62 19.76
C PRO A 200 14.29 69.26 18.59
N ARG A 201 13.10 69.83 18.95
CA ARG A 201 12.18 70.73 18.18
C ARG A 201 11.30 70.01 17.09
N ARG A 202 9.95 70.02 17.18
CA ARG A 202 8.89 71.05 16.88
C ARG A 202 8.79 71.35 15.36
N VAL A 203 7.64 71.39 14.66
CA VAL A 203 6.26 71.91 14.95
C VAL A 203 5.13 70.88 14.57
N LEU A 204 3.81 71.19 14.74
CA LEU A 204 2.69 70.21 14.86
C LEU A 204 1.25 70.72 14.52
N SER A 205 0.50 70.04 13.65
CA SER A 205 -0.99 70.02 13.49
C SER A 205 -1.42 68.80 12.62
N ARG A 206 -2.35 67.87 12.93
CA ARG A 206 -3.80 67.84 13.32
C ARG A 206 -4.78 67.99 12.12
N LEU A 207 -5.89 67.23 11.90
CA LEU A 207 -6.59 66.06 12.54
C LEU A 207 -7.52 65.33 11.47
N PRO A 208 -8.41 64.32 11.73
CA PRO A 208 -8.73 63.21 10.78
C PRO A 208 -10.25 62.84 10.56
N LEU A 209 -10.53 61.62 10.01
CA LEU A 209 -11.81 60.83 9.94
C LEU A 209 -12.82 61.17 8.79
N PRO A 210 -13.85 60.34 8.48
CA PRO A 210 -14.00 58.86 8.46
C PRO A 210 -14.70 58.34 7.15
N ALA A 211 -15.28 57.12 7.17
CA ALA A 211 -16.08 56.52 6.07
C ALA A 211 -17.61 56.51 6.33
N PRO A 212 -18.47 56.33 5.28
CA PRO A 212 -19.89 56.02 5.45
C PRO A 212 -20.36 54.68 4.83
N ARG A 213 -21.59 54.26 5.15
CA ARG A 213 -22.32 53.11 4.56
C ARG A 213 -23.63 53.56 3.90
N GLY A 214 -24.01 52.90 2.80
CA GLY A 214 -25.41 52.57 2.47
C GLY A 214 -26.24 53.62 1.70
N GLY A 215 -26.87 53.16 0.60
CA GLY A 215 -27.89 53.90 -0.15
C GLY A 215 -28.49 53.04 -1.27
N ARG A 216 -29.82 52.93 -1.34
CA ARG A 216 -30.53 52.14 -2.37
C ARG A 216 -30.81 52.99 -3.62
N ARG A 217 -30.69 52.42 -4.84
CA ARG A 217 -31.75 52.49 -5.88
C ARG A 217 -31.51 51.60 -7.13
N SER A 218 -32.55 50.84 -7.46
CA SER A 218 -33.07 50.40 -8.79
C SER A 218 -32.16 50.17 -10.03
N ARG A 219 -32.30 48.95 -10.59
CA ARG A 219 -32.35 48.51 -12.02
C ARG A 219 -32.91 49.57 -13.01
N PRO A 220 -32.61 49.52 -14.34
CA PRO A 220 -32.54 48.35 -15.27
C PRO A 220 -31.17 48.17 -15.98
N ALA A 221 -30.82 47.12 -16.73
CA ALA A 221 -31.49 46.01 -17.44
C ALA A 221 -31.98 46.27 -18.90
N PHE A 222 -31.10 46.09 -19.90
CA PHE A 222 -31.31 45.68 -21.32
C PHE A 222 -29.94 45.07 -21.78
N ARG A 223 -29.80 43.95 -22.53
CA ARG A 223 -30.08 43.67 -23.96
C ARG A 223 -29.36 44.67 -24.92
N LEU A 224 -28.73 44.28 -26.04
CA LEU A 224 -28.61 42.98 -26.74
C LEU A 224 -27.42 42.99 -27.76
N ALA A 225 -27.00 41.80 -28.21
CA ALA A 225 -26.44 41.44 -29.53
C ALA A 225 -25.22 42.16 -30.18
N SER A 226 -24.18 41.34 -30.45
CA SER A 226 -23.41 41.26 -31.73
C SER A 226 -22.46 42.43 -32.11
N ALA A 227 -21.49 42.30 -33.04
CA ALA A 227 -21.09 41.16 -33.89
C ALA A 227 -19.57 41.13 -34.19
N ALA A 228 -19.06 39.94 -34.56
CA ALA A 228 -18.00 39.64 -35.55
C ALA A 228 -16.67 40.46 -35.65
N HIS A 229 -15.58 39.74 -35.37
CA HIS A 229 -14.38 39.55 -36.24
C HIS A 229 -13.19 40.55 -36.31
N ARG A 230 -11.99 39.97 -35.99
CA ARG A 230 -10.62 40.31 -36.45
C ARG A 230 -10.07 41.65 -35.90
N VAL A 231 -8.79 41.81 -35.58
CA VAL A 231 -7.54 41.27 -36.17
C VAL A 231 -6.63 40.57 -35.13
N ARG A 232 -5.67 39.75 -35.59
CA ARG A 232 -4.66 39.09 -34.75
C ARG A 232 -3.42 39.98 -34.54
N LEU A 233 -2.78 39.88 -33.38
CA LEU A 233 -1.34 40.06 -33.25
C LEU A 233 -0.69 38.72 -32.85
N ARG A 234 0.57 38.53 -33.27
CA ARG A 234 1.38 37.33 -32.98
C ARG A 234 2.25 37.59 -31.76
N GLU A 235 2.33 36.62 -30.86
CA GLU A 235 3.50 36.44 -30.01
C GLU A 235 4.14 35.07 -30.31
N LEU A 236 5.46 35.00 -30.20
CA LEU A 236 6.26 33.82 -30.54
C LEU A 236 6.69 33.12 -29.24
N PRO A 237 6.43 31.82 -29.06
CA PRO A 237 6.91 31.10 -27.89
C PRO A 237 8.43 30.90 -27.97
N GLN A 238 9.18 31.38 -26.96
CA GLN A 238 10.56 30.97 -26.77
C GLN A 238 10.62 29.58 -26.10
N PRO A 239 11.56 28.69 -26.49
CA PRO A 239 11.62 27.33 -25.98
C PRO A 239 12.29 27.25 -24.59
N GLY A 240 11.79 26.34 -23.74
CA GLY A 240 12.43 25.97 -22.49
C GLY A 240 13.62 25.03 -22.68
N ALA A 241 14.70 25.26 -21.92
CA ALA A 241 15.99 24.56 -22.02
C ALA A 241 16.60 24.36 -20.61
N HIS A 242 17.26 23.25 -20.25
CA HIS A 242 17.46 21.99 -20.95
C HIS A 242 17.60 20.80 -19.96
N VAL A 243 17.43 19.61 -20.53
CA VAL A 243 17.90 18.31 -20.02
C VAL A 243 19.36 18.36 -19.54
N LEU A 244 19.64 17.73 -18.38
CA LEU A 244 21.01 17.50 -17.90
C LEU A 244 21.67 16.31 -18.63
N GLY A 245 22.38 16.60 -19.72
CA GLY A 245 23.22 15.62 -20.42
C GLY A 245 24.58 15.42 -19.73
N LEU A 246 24.92 14.17 -19.37
CA LEU A 246 26.24 13.82 -18.83
C LEU A 246 27.27 13.65 -19.96
N GLY A 247 28.03 14.72 -20.26
CA GLY A 247 29.23 14.63 -21.09
C GLY A 247 30.48 14.29 -20.28
N GLN A 248 31.25 13.28 -20.69
CA GLN A 248 32.64 13.08 -20.26
C GLN A 248 33.60 13.18 -21.47
N PRO A 249 34.84 13.66 -21.27
CA PRO A 249 35.76 13.94 -22.37
C PRO A 249 36.45 12.69 -22.93
N LEU A 250 36.71 12.72 -24.24
CA LEU A 250 37.42 11.68 -24.98
C LEU A 250 38.87 11.50 -24.50
N ARG A 251 39.30 10.24 -24.30
CA ARG A 251 40.69 9.80 -24.53
C ARG A 251 40.69 8.55 -25.41
N ARG A 252 41.68 8.47 -26.31
CA ARG A 252 41.80 7.43 -27.35
C ARG A 252 42.29 6.09 -26.78
N GLY A 253 41.79 4.97 -27.30
CA GLY A 253 42.36 3.64 -27.06
C GLY A 253 41.67 2.53 -27.87
N ALA A 254 42.43 1.88 -28.75
CA ALA A 254 42.15 0.61 -29.47
C ALA A 254 40.72 0.34 -30.03
N ARG A 255 40.60 0.32 -31.37
CA ARG A 255 39.41 -0.22 -32.07
C ARG A 255 39.45 -1.76 -32.12
N ARG A 256 38.32 -2.41 -31.85
CA ARG A 256 37.88 -3.63 -32.56
C ARG A 256 36.39 -3.53 -32.88
N SER A 257 36.00 -4.03 -34.04
CA SER A 257 34.69 -3.81 -34.66
C SER A 257 33.70 -4.94 -34.38
N LEU A 258 32.49 -4.58 -33.98
CA LEU A 258 31.27 -5.35 -34.26
C LEU A 258 30.44 -4.51 -35.22
N CYS A 259 30.25 -4.99 -36.45
CA CYS A 259 29.45 -4.30 -37.45
C CYS A 259 27.96 -4.46 -37.11
N ALA A 260 27.20 -3.36 -37.22
CA ALA A 260 25.75 -3.42 -37.18
C ALA A 260 25.21 -3.85 -38.55
N ALA A 261 24.35 -4.85 -38.57
CA ALA A 261 23.44 -5.13 -39.69
C ALA A 261 22.04 -4.66 -39.27
N LEU A 262 21.81 -3.35 -39.38
CA LEU A 262 20.54 -2.71 -38.98
C LEU A 262 20.25 -1.45 -39.83
N LEU A 263 20.55 -1.54 -41.13
CA LEU A 263 20.21 -0.55 -42.15
C LEU A 263 19.80 -1.29 -43.44
N ASP A 264 18.58 -1.80 -43.47
CA ASP A 264 17.82 -1.97 -44.71
C ASP A 264 16.35 -1.62 -44.42
N GLY A 265 15.91 -0.50 -44.99
CA GLY A 265 14.62 0.10 -44.70
C GLY A 265 13.54 -0.37 -45.68
N GLY A 266 12.87 -1.48 -45.37
CA GLY A 266 11.66 -1.92 -46.07
C GLY A 266 10.50 -2.10 -45.09
N PRO A 267 9.32 -1.50 -45.30
CA PRO A 267 8.14 -1.76 -44.49
C PRO A 267 7.55 -3.13 -44.87
N GLN A 268 8.23 -4.21 -44.51
CA GLN A 268 7.60 -5.53 -44.46
C GLN A 268 6.49 -5.48 -43.42
N ARG A 269 5.26 -5.32 -43.90
CA ARG A 269 4.08 -5.82 -43.19
C ARG A 269 4.23 -7.34 -43.10
N LEU A 270 4.89 -7.82 -42.05
CA LEU A 270 4.58 -9.15 -41.57
C LEU A 270 3.16 -9.09 -41.04
N GLU A 271 2.23 -9.63 -41.83
CA GLU A 271 0.90 -10.03 -41.37
C GLU A 271 1.02 -11.30 -40.49
N ASP A 272 1.90 -11.22 -39.49
CA ASP A 272 1.85 -12.10 -38.33
C ASP A 272 0.50 -11.83 -37.65
N PRO A 273 -0.40 -12.81 -37.51
CA PRO A 273 -1.68 -12.58 -36.83
C PRO A 273 -1.41 -12.14 -35.39
N LEU A 274 -2.23 -11.25 -34.85
CA LEU A 274 -2.02 -10.67 -33.51
C LEU A 274 -1.80 -11.74 -32.42
N SER A 275 -2.44 -12.90 -32.57
CA SER A 275 -2.27 -14.10 -31.73
C SER A 275 -0.85 -14.65 -31.66
N ALA A 276 -0.02 -14.47 -32.69
CA ALA A 276 1.39 -14.87 -32.70
C ALA A 276 2.28 -14.00 -31.78
N GLN A 277 1.81 -12.81 -31.38
CA GLN A 277 2.54 -11.88 -30.51
C GLN A 277 2.11 -11.96 -29.02
N VAL A 278 1.26 -12.92 -28.65
CA VAL A 278 0.71 -13.06 -27.29
C VAL A 278 1.35 -14.23 -26.55
N GLN A 279 2.00 -13.96 -25.42
CA GLN A 279 2.53 -15.01 -24.54
C GLN A 279 1.41 -15.58 -23.65
N THR A 280 1.25 -16.90 -23.61
CA THR A 280 0.27 -17.58 -22.75
C THR A 280 0.93 -18.18 -21.52
N HIS A 281 0.35 -17.91 -20.35
CA HIS A 281 0.72 -18.50 -19.05
C HIS A 281 -0.47 -19.31 -18.50
N GLU A 282 -0.22 -20.36 -17.73
CA GLU A 282 -1.27 -21.22 -17.15
C GLU A 282 -1.05 -21.46 -15.65
N HIS A 283 -2.06 -21.16 -14.84
CA HIS A 283 -2.06 -21.41 -13.40
C HIS A 283 -3.42 -21.98 -12.97
N ASP A 284 -3.49 -22.71 -11.86
CA ASP A 284 -4.77 -23.05 -11.24
C ASP A 284 -5.45 -21.75 -10.71
N VAL A 285 -4.68 -20.87 -10.05
CA VAL A 285 -5.14 -19.59 -9.50
C VAL A 285 -4.29 -18.43 -10.01
N LEU A 286 -4.94 -17.36 -10.46
CA LEU A 286 -4.29 -16.09 -10.81
C LEU A 286 -4.65 -15.02 -9.77
N VAL A 287 -3.64 -14.37 -9.19
CA VAL A 287 -3.82 -13.25 -8.26
C VAL A 287 -3.36 -11.96 -8.93
N ILE A 288 -4.24 -10.96 -9.01
CA ILE A 288 -4.01 -9.69 -9.68
C ILE A 288 -3.86 -8.59 -8.62
N GLY A 289 -2.62 -8.15 -8.42
CA GLY A 289 -2.20 -7.17 -7.41
C GLY A 289 -1.35 -7.81 -6.31
N ALA A 290 -0.12 -7.32 -6.10
CA ALA A 290 0.82 -7.82 -5.07
C ALA A 290 0.86 -6.92 -3.81
N GLY A 291 -0.28 -6.37 -3.43
CA GLY A 291 -0.48 -5.77 -2.10
C GLY A 291 -0.60 -6.83 -1.01
N GLY A 292 -0.81 -6.42 0.25
CA GLY A 292 -0.88 -7.36 1.38
C GLY A 292 -1.95 -8.45 1.21
N ALA A 293 -3.13 -8.11 0.65
CA ALA A 293 -4.18 -9.09 0.37
C ALA A 293 -3.78 -10.11 -0.70
N GLY A 294 -3.22 -9.65 -1.82
CA GLY A 294 -2.81 -10.54 -2.91
C GLY A 294 -1.64 -11.43 -2.54
N LEU A 295 -0.67 -10.91 -1.78
CA LEU A 295 0.39 -11.75 -1.20
C LEU A 295 -0.16 -12.82 -0.25
N ARG A 296 -1.08 -12.45 0.66
CA ARG A 296 -1.70 -13.41 1.60
C ARG A 296 -2.56 -14.45 0.87
N ALA A 297 -3.22 -14.07 -0.23
CA ALA A 297 -4.00 -14.96 -1.09
C ALA A 297 -3.11 -15.93 -1.88
N ALA A 298 -2.02 -15.43 -2.48
CA ALA A 298 -1.07 -16.25 -3.23
C ALA A 298 -0.34 -17.26 -2.32
N ILE A 299 -0.02 -16.86 -1.08
CA ILE A 299 0.47 -17.75 -0.03
C ILE A 299 -0.53 -18.86 0.26
N GLU A 300 -1.80 -18.55 0.52
CA GLU A 300 -2.80 -19.57 0.88
C GLU A 300 -3.11 -20.53 -0.27
N ALA A 301 -3.15 -20.00 -1.50
CA ALA A 301 -3.33 -20.82 -2.69
C ALA A 301 -2.14 -21.80 -2.89
N SER A 302 -0.89 -21.33 -2.76
CA SER A 302 0.26 -22.25 -2.85
C SER A 302 0.34 -23.22 -1.67
N ALA A 303 -0.05 -22.80 -0.46
CA ALA A 303 -0.21 -23.69 0.69
C ALA A 303 -1.18 -24.84 0.37
N ALA A 304 -2.28 -24.55 -0.32
CA ALA A 304 -3.26 -25.53 -0.81
C ALA A 304 -2.80 -26.42 -1.99
N LYS A 305 -1.55 -26.27 -2.47
CA LYS A 305 -0.91 -27.09 -3.52
C LYS A 305 -1.60 -27.02 -4.89
N VAL A 306 -1.87 -25.80 -5.32
CA VAL A 306 -2.25 -25.44 -6.68
C VAL A 306 -1.18 -24.53 -7.30
N SER A 307 -1.08 -24.43 -8.63
CA SER A 307 -0.16 -23.48 -9.26
C SER A 307 -0.71 -22.04 -9.15
N VAL A 308 0.16 -21.08 -8.84
CA VAL A 308 -0.24 -19.69 -8.57
C VAL A 308 0.60 -18.73 -9.41
N GLY A 309 -0.07 -17.91 -10.22
CA GLY A 309 0.52 -16.73 -10.86
C GLY A 309 0.13 -15.46 -10.10
N LEU A 310 1.08 -14.59 -9.82
CA LEU A 310 0.90 -13.32 -9.13
C LEU A 310 1.32 -12.17 -10.06
N VAL A 311 0.35 -11.41 -10.56
CA VAL A 311 0.55 -10.29 -11.48
C VAL A 311 0.58 -8.99 -10.70
N CYS A 312 1.51 -8.07 -10.97
CA CYS A 312 1.48 -6.73 -10.37
C CYS A 312 1.96 -5.63 -11.31
N LYS A 313 1.23 -4.50 -11.30
CA LYS A 313 1.44 -3.30 -12.15
C LYS A 313 2.78 -2.59 -11.90
N SER A 314 3.41 -2.84 -10.75
CA SER A 314 4.75 -2.38 -10.38
C SER A 314 5.61 -3.57 -9.90
N LEU A 315 6.73 -3.27 -9.22
CA LEU A 315 7.65 -4.26 -8.68
C LEU A 315 7.11 -4.94 -7.41
N LEU A 316 7.46 -6.22 -7.23
CA LEU A 316 7.10 -6.99 -6.04
C LEU A 316 7.64 -6.32 -4.77
N GLY A 317 6.75 -6.09 -3.79
CA GLY A 317 7.08 -5.40 -2.55
C GLY A 317 7.10 -3.86 -2.64
N LYS A 318 6.52 -3.26 -3.69
CA LYS A 318 6.33 -1.80 -3.81
C LYS A 318 4.89 -1.30 -3.68
N ALA A 319 3.90 -2.20 -3.78
CA ALA A 319 2.47 -1.87 -3.70
C ALA A 319 2.12 -1.05 -2.45
N HIS A 320 1.14 -0.15 -2.58
CA HIS A 320 0.81 0.92 -1.62
C HIS A 320 0.70 0.51 -0.13
N THR A 321 0.42 -0.76 0.19
CA THR A 321 0.47 -1.32 1.55
C THR A 321 1.77 -0.96 2.31
N VAL A 322 2.91 -0.82 1.63
CA VAL A 322 4.19 -0.40 2.27
C VAL A 322 4.10 0.97 2.96
N MET A 323 3.20 1.85 2.50
CA MET A 323 2.99 3.21 3.02
C MET A 323 2.08 3.27 4.25
N ALA A 324 1.65 2.12 4.80
CA ALA A 324 0.75 2.10 5.94
C ALA A 324 1.51 2.15 7.27
N GLU A 325 1.28 3.22 8.03
CA GLU A 325 2.14 3.57 9.16
C GLU A 325 1.58 3.07 10.51
N GLY A 326 0.30 3.34 10.74
CA GLY A 326 -0.37 3.31 12.05
C GLY A 326 -0.38 1.98 12.80
N GLY A 327 -0.64 0.86 12.12
CA GLY A 327 -0.67 -0.47 12.73
C GLY A 327 -1.78 -1.37 12.19
N ILE A 328 -1.77 -2.63 12.64
CA ILE A 328 -2.76 -3.67 12.33
C ILE A 328 -3.72 -3.79 13.51
N ALA A 329 -5.01 -3.52 13.30
CA ALA A 329 -6.00 -3.60 14.38
C ALA A 329 -6.34 -5.07 14.69
N ALA A 330 -6.01 -5.53 15.89
CA ALA A 330 -6.30 -6.90 16.34
C ALA A 330 -6.49 -6.96 17.85
N ALA A 331 -7.57 -7.58 18.32
CA ALA A 331 -7.90 -7.70 19.74
C ALA A 331 -7.04 -8.75 20.47
N LEU A 332 -5.73 -8.48 20.61
CA LEU A 332 -4.77 -9.34 21.31
C LEU A 332 -4.84 -9.25 22.84
N ALA A 333 -5.46 -8.19 23.39
CA ALA A 333 -5.52 -7.89 24.83
C ALA A 333 -4.16 -7.85 25.57
N ASN A 334 -3.07 -7.50 24.87
CA ASN A 334 -1.73 -7.44 25.46
C ASN A 334 -1.51 -6.19 26.33
N VAL A 335 -2.15 -5.07 25.95
CA VAL A 335 -2.00 -3.76 26.62
C VAL A 335 -3.23 -3.40 27.47
N ASP A 336 -4.43 -3.80 27.04
CA ASP A 336 -5.66 -3.63 27.82
C ASP A 336 -6.48 -4.91 27.84
N GLU A 337 -6.67 -5.50 29.02
CA GLU A 337 -7.43 -6.75 29.23
C GLU A 337 -8.94 -6.60 28.97
N ARG A 338 -9.42 -5.35 28.84
CA ARG A 338 -10.80 -5.01 28.51
C ARG A 338 -11.11 -5.21 27.01
N ASP A 339 -10.09 -5.35 26.16
CA ASP A 339 -10.27 -5.52 24.72
C ASP A 339 -10.58 -6.97 24.33
N SER A 340 -11.45 -7.15 23.34
CA SER A 340 -11.82 -8.46 22.81
C SER A 340 -12.43 -8.35 21.42
N TRP A 341 -12.58 -9.47 20.71
CA TRP A 341 -13.26 -9.50 19.41
C TRP A 341 -14.66 -8.88 19.46
N LYS A 342 -15.38 -8.99 20.60
CA LYS A 342 -16.70 -8.37 20.79
C LYS A 342 -16.63 -6.85 20.75
N VAL A 343 -15.62 -6.25 21.37
CA VAL A 343 -15.39 -4.79 21.34
C VAL A 343 -14.92 -4.36 19.95
N HIS A 344 -14.05 -5.14 19.31
CA HIS A 344 -13.56 -4.84 17.95
C HIS A 344 -14.65 -4.93 16.88
N PHE A 345 -15.56 -5.90 17.00
CA PHE A 345 -16.79 -5.97 16.22
C PHE A 345 -17.69 -4.75 16.46
N ALA A 346 -18.04 -4.44 17.72
CA ALA A 346 -18.92 -3.32 18.06
C ALA A 346 -18.35 -1.96 17.60
N ASP A 347 -17.04 -1.74 17.76
CA ASP A 347 -16.35 -0.54 17.26
C ASP A 347 -16.42 -0.46 15.72
N THR A 348 -16.23 -1.58 15.01
CA THR A 348 -16.23 -1.62 13.53
C THR A 348 -17.62 -1.38 12.96
N MET A 349 -18.67 -1.99 13.54
CA MET A 349 -20.07 -1.74 13.17
C MET A 349 -20.48 -0.29 13.45
N ARG A 350 -20.08 0.26 14.60
CA ARG A 350 -20.31 1.67 14.95
C ARG A 350 -19.57 2.62 14.02
N GLY A 351 -18.32 2.31 13.70
CA GLY A 351 -17.47 3.09 12.78
C GLY A 351 -18.11 3.19 11.39
N GLY A 352 -18.54 2.05 10.84
CA GLY A 352 -19.22 1.95 9.55
C GLY A 352 -20.68 2.41 9.52
N GLN A 353 -21.19 3.04 10.60
CA GLN A 353 -22.57 3.54 10.73
C GLN A 353 -23.64 2.45 10.50
N TYR A 354 -23.32 1.22 10.89
CA TYR A 354 -24.14 0.01 10.82
C TYR A 354 -24.60 -0.43 9.42
N VAL A 355 -24.03 0.13 8.34
CA VAL A 355 -24.26 -0.35 6.95
C VAL A 355 -23.23 -1.39 6.49
N ASN A 356 -22.35 -1.84 7.38
CA ASN A 356 -21.39 -2.92 7.14
C ASN A 356 -22.10 -4.26 6.88
N ASN A 357 -21.45 -5.13 6.11
CA ASN A 357 -21.70 -6.57 6.17
C ASN A 357 -21.28 -7.09 7.57
N TRP A 358 -22.27 -7.36 8.43
CA TRP A 358 -22.04 -7.75 9.81
C TRP A 358 -21.22 -9.04 9.93
N ARG A 359 -21.35 -9.97 8.97
CA ARG A 359 -20.61 -11.24 9.00
C ARG A 359 -19.13 -11.00 8.70
N MET A 360 -18.80 -10.14 7.72
CA MET A 360 -17.41 -9.74 7.49
C MET A 360 -16.82 -9.04 8.71
N ALA A 361 -17.55 -8.15 9.37
CA ALA A 361 -17.09 -7.49 10.60
C ALA A 361 -16.88 -8.48 11.77
N GLU A 362 -17.71 -9.52 11.88
CA GLU A 362 -17.58 -10.57 12.90
C GLU A 362 -16.34 -11.45 12.65
N LEU A 363 -16.18 -11.95 11.43
CA LEU A 363 -15.02 -12.76 11.00
C LEU A 363 -13.72 -11.98 11.16
N HIS A 364 -13.70 -10.73 10.70
CA HIS A 364 -12.57 -9.80 10.85
C HIS A 364 -12.15 -9.64 12.30
N ALA A 365 -13.09 -9.34 13.20
CA ALA A 365 -12.79 -9.12 14.61
C ALA A 365 -12.32 -10.40 15.33
N LYS A 366 -12.80 -11.59 14.91
CA LYS A 366 -12.40 -12.89 15.46
C LYS A 366 -11.04 -13.37 14.96
N GLU A 367 -10.72 -13.16 13.68
CA GLU A 367 -9.54 -13.75 13.02
C GLU A 367 -8.31 -12.81 13.00
N SER A 368 -8.50 -11.49 13.13
CA SER A 368 -7.39 -10.52 13.20
C SER A 368 -6.32 -10.85 14.26
N PRO A 369 -6.65 -11.31 15.49
CA PRO A 369 -5.66 -11.75 16.47
C PRO A 369 -4.74 -12.87 15.97
N ASP A 370 -5.29 -13.86 15.26
CA ASP A 370 -4.52 -15.01 14.78
C ASP A 370 -3.73 -14.68 13.51
N ARG A 371 -4.28 -13.86 12.61
CA ARG A 371 -3.53 -13.29 11.47
C ARG A 371 -2.31 -12.46 11.90
N VAL A 372 -2.37 -11.75 13.04
CA VAL A 372 -1.22 -11.02 13.58
C VAL A 372 -0.18 -11.96 14.22
N ARG A 373 -0.61 -13.03 14.89
CA ARG A 373 0.28 -14.08 15.43
C ARG A 373 0.95 -14.89 14.31
N GLU A 374 0.23 -15.17 13.24
CA GLU A 374 0.72 -15.79 12.00
C GLU A 374 1.81 -14.94 11.36
N LEU A 375 1.60 -13.63 11.21
CA LEU A 375 2.59 -12.70 10.69
C LEU A 375 3.83 -12.57 11.60
N GLU A 376 3.65 -12.59 12.94
CA GLU A 376 4.77 -12.66 13.89
C GLU A 376 5.57 -13.97 13.71
N ALA A 377 4.90 -15.11 13.59
CA ALA A 377 5.54 -16.42 13.40
C ALA A 377 6.26 -16.54 12.05
N TRP A 378 5.84 -15.78 11.04
CA TRP A 378 6.54 -15.64 9.76
C TRP A 378 7.71 -14.64 9.79
N GLY A 379 7.88 -13.88 10.89
CA GLY A 379 9.08 -13.09 11.15
C GLY A 379 8.86 -11.58 11.40
N ALA A 380 7.63 -11.08 11.42
CA ALA A 380 7.38 -9.64 11.59
C ALA A 380 7.82 -9.13 12.98
N LEU A 381 8.71 -8.12 12.99
CA LEU A 381 9.37 -7.63 14.20
C LEU A 381 8.56 -6.57 14.93
N PHE A 382 7.34 -6.92 15.35
CA PHE A 382 6.46 -6.07 16.16
C PHE A 382 7.16 -5.46 17.38
N ASP A 383 6.85 -4.20 17.69
CA ASP A 383 7.28 -3.53 18.92
C ASP A 383 6.76 -4.26 20.17
N ARG A 384 7.44 -4.07 21.29
CA ARG A 384 7.29 -4.93 22.48
C ARG A 384 6.88 -4.18 23.73
N THR A 385 5.97 -4.81 24.47
CA THR A 385 5.70 -4.53 25.89
C THR A 385 6.92 -4.87 26.76
N LYS A 386 6.95 -4.44 28.02
CA LYS A 386 8.06 -4.71 28.95
C LYS A 386 8.27 -6.22 29.21
N ASP A 387 7.21 -6.99 29.08
CA ASP A 387 7.10 -8.44 29.24
C ASP A 387 7.17 -9.21 27.89
N GLY A 388 7.52 -8.54 26.79
CA GLY A 388 7.87 -9.18 25.50
C GLY A 388 6.69 -9.54 24.58
N ARG A 389 5.44 -9.32 25.02
CA ARG A 389 4.24 -9.44 24.15
C ARG A 389 4.20 -8.31 23.12
N ILE A 390 3.49 -8.52 22.00
CA ILE A 390 3.25 -7.50 20.96
C ILE A 390 2.62 -6.25 21.59
N LEU A 391 3.26 -5.10 21.37
CA LEU A 391 2.77 -3.80 21.80
C LEU A 391 1.59 -3.34 20.93
N GLN A 392 0.56 -2.81 21.57
CA GLN A 392 -0.61 -2.23 20.92
C GLN A 392 -0.74 -0.74 21.30
N ARG A 393 -1.31 0.09 20.41
CA ARG A 393 -1.53 1.54 20.68
C ARG A 393 -2.92 2.03 20.34
N ASN A 394 -3.23 3.22 20.87
CA ASN A 394 -4.43 3.99 20.58
C ASN A 394 -4.46 4.47 19.12
N PHE A 395 -5.66 4.52 18.53
CA PHE A 395 -5.89 4.99 17.16
C PHE A 395 -7.37 5.41 16.98
N GLY A 396 -7.72 6.09 15.90
CA GLY A 396 -9.01 6.75 15.73
C GLY A 396 -10.21 5.79 15.73
N GLY A 397 -11.29 6.17 16.43
CA GLY A 397 -12.55 5.44 16.51
C GLY A 397 -12.56 4.16 17.38
N HIS A 398 -11.41 3.52 17.58
CA HIS A 398 -11.27 2.36 18.49
C HIS A 398 -11.50 2.74 19.98
N ARG A 399 -12.11 1.84 20.76
CA ARG A 399 -12.34 2.02 22.21
C ARG A 399 -11.10 1.74 23.07
N TYR A 400 -10.26 0.77 22.68
CA TYR A 400 -9.08 0.35 23.43
C TYR A 400 -7.84 0.27 22.51
N PRO A 401 -6.61 0.39 23.06
CA PRO A 401 -5.38 0.31 22.28
C PRO A 401 -5.17 -1.09 21.71
N ARG A 402 -5.55 -1.29 20.43
CA ARG A 402 -5.50 -2.60 19.76
C ARG A 402 -4.64 -2.70 18.50
N LEU A 403 -3.94 -1.64 18.11
CA LEU A 403 -3.12 -1.65 16.90
C LEU A 403 -1.69 -2.17 17.17
N ALA A 404 -1.41 -3.40 16.73
CA ALA A 404 -0.07 -3.97 16.67
C ALA A 404 0.79 -3.22 15.63
N HIS A 405 2.03 -2.86 15.95
CA HIS A 405 2.81 -1.94 15.12
C HIS A 405 4.34 -2.16 15.15
N VAL A 406 5.03 -1.51 14.21
CA VAL A 406 6.48 -1.36 14.15
C VAL A 406 6.82 0.11 13.90
N GLY A 407 7.24 0.84 14.93
CA GLY A 407 7.44 2.28 14.91
C GLY A 407 6.23 2.99 14.32
N ASP A 408 6.42 3.66 13.18
CA ASP A 408 5.41 4.29 12.34
C ASP A 408 5.46 3.76 10.89
N ARG A 409 5.77 2.46 10.70
CA ARG A 409 6.04 1.86 9.37
C ARG A 409 5.53 0.42 9.22
N THR A 410 4.40 0.10 9.84
CA THR A 410 3.93 -1.28 10.03
C THR A 410 3.63 -2.04 8.72
N GLY A 411 3.13 -1.36 7.69
CA GLY A 411 2.81 -1.94 6.38
C GLY A 411 4.04 -2.35 5.58
N LEU A 412 5.16 -1.63 5.73
CA LEU A 412 6.46 -2.03 5.19
C LEU A 412 6.96 -3.33 5.82
N GLU A 413 6.74 -3.53 7.12
CA GLU A 413 7.08 -4.79 7.79
C GLU A 413 6.19 -5.94 7.31
N MET A 414 4.87 -5.72 7.21
CA MET A 414 3.92 -6.71 6.69
C MET A 414 4.31 -7.16 5.28
N ILE A 415 4.54 -6.22 4.35
CA ILE A 415 4.90 -6.56 2.97
C ILE A 415 6.21 -7.32 2.89
N ARG A 416 7.23 -6.96 3.69
CA ARG A 416 8.49 -7.72 3.76
C ARG A 416 8.27 -9.15 4.26
N THR A 417 7.48 -9.32 5.31
CA THR A 417 7.21 -10.62 5.92
C THR A 417 6.42 -11.52 4.97
N LEU A 418 5.39 -10.98 4.31
CA LEU A 418 4.62 -11.70 3.31
C LEU A 418 5.47 -12.03 2.06
N GLN A 419 6.34 -11.12 1.63
CA GLN A 419 7.25 -11.36 0.50
C GLN A 419 8.26 -12.47 0.83
N ASP A 420 8.97 -12.39 1.96
CA ASP A 420 9.98 -13.37 2.38
C ASP A 420 9.35 -14.77 2.63
N HIS A 421 8.14 -14.82 3.19
CA HIS A 421 7.38 -16.05 3.36
C HIS A 421 6.84 -16.62 2.03
N GLY A 422 6.47 -15.76 1.07
CA GLY A 422 5.87 -16.15 -0.21
C GLY A 422 6.87 -16.65 -1.26
N ILE A 423 8.05 -16.03 -1.38
CA ILE A 423 9.06 -16.39 -2.41
C ILE A 423 9.56 -17.84 -2.31
N HIS A 424 9.38 -18.49 -1.15
CA HIS A 424 9.76 -19.89 -0.93
C HIS A 424 8.68 -20.90 -1.36
N GLN A 425 7.54 -20.44 -1.87
CA GLN A 425 6.36 -21.29 -2.15
C GLN A 425 6.11 -21.58 -3.64
N GLY A 426 7.05 -21.23 -4.53
CA GLY A 426 6.91 -21.52 -5.97
C GLY A 426 5.76 -20.77 -6.66
N ILE A 427 5.39 -19.59 -6.13
CA ILE A 427 4.49 -18.64 -6.78
C ILE A 427 5.26 -18.01 -7.94
N ASP A 428 4.68 -18.02 -9.14
CA ASP A 428 5.22 -17.30 -10.30
C ASP A 428 4.83 -15.81 -10.22
N VAL A 429 5.72 -14.90 -10.58
CA VAL A 429 5.53 -13.45 -10.32
C VAL A 429 5.79 -12.60 -11.56
N HIS A 430 4.70 -12.10 -12.14
CA HIS A 430 4.70 -11.25 -13.32
C HIS A 430 4.73 -9.78 -12.87
N MET A 431 5.92 -9.30 -12.54
CA MET A 431 6.17 -7.91 -12.16
C MET A 431 6.02 -6.95 -13.35
N GLU A 432 5.63 -5.72 -13.04
CA GLU A 432 5.43 -4.62 -14.00
C GLU A 432 4.48 -4.99 -15.15
N CYS A 433 3.52 -5.90 -14.89
CA CYS A 433 2.49 -6.34 -15.83
C CYS A 433 1.12 -5.79 -15.43
N THR A 434 0.37 -5.29 -16.40
CA THR A 434 -0.95 -4.67 -16.20
C THR A 434 -2.03 -5.52 -16.85
N VAL A 435 -3.00 -6.00 -16.08
CA VAL A 435 -4.22 -6.63 -16.61
C VAL A 435 -5.21 -5.54 -17.04
N VAL A 436 -5.81 -5.71 -18.22
CA VAL A 436 -6.77 -4.74 -18.79
C VAL A 436 -8.12 -5.35 -19.15
N THR A 437 -8.22 -6.68 -19.22
CA THR A 437 -9.48 -7.40 -19.49
C THR A 437 -9.51 -8.72 -18.71
N LEU A 438 -10.65 -9.10 -18.14
CA LEU A 438 -10.89 -10.47 -17.67
C LEU A 438 -11.51 -11.31 -18.80
N LEU A 439 -11.11 -12.57 -18.90
CA LEU A 439 -11.57 -13.49 -19.96
C LEU A 439 -12.61 -14.45 -19.40
N GLN A 440 -13.68 -14.72 -20.14
CA GLN A 440 -14.84 -15.50 -19.67
C GLN A 440 -15.14 -16.71 -20.55
N ASP A 441 -15.57 -17.80 -19.91
CA ASP A 441 -15.96 -19.08 -20.51
C ASP A 441 -17.42 -19.34 -20.08
N GLY A 442 -18.36 -18.82 -20.87
CA GLY A 442 -19.75 -18.61 -20.43
C GLY A 442 -19.85 -17.35 -19.57
N ASP A 443 -20.48 -17.47 -18.40
CA ASP A 443 -20.52 -16.42 -17.36
C ASP A 443 -19.27 -16.42 -16.46
N ARG A 444 -18.60 -17.57 -16.33
CA ARG A 444 -17.42 -17.81 -15.49
C ARG A 444 -16.18 -17.08 -15.99
N VAL A 445 -15.48 -16.35 -15.11
CA VAL A 445 -14.12 -15.85 -15.38
C VAL A 445 -13.12 -17.01 -15.36
N CYS A 446 -12.31 -17.09 -16.42
CA CYS A 446 -11.38 -18.20 -16.70
C CYS A 446 -9.94 -17.73 -16.96
N GLY A 447 -9.66 -16.45 -16.77
CA GLY A 447 -8.36 -15.88 -17.06
C GLY A 447 -8.36 -14.37 -17.18
N ALA A 448 -7.25 -13.83 -17.68
CA ALA A 448 -7.04 -12.41 -17.87
C ALA A 448 -6.17 -12.13 -19.10
N PHE A 449 -6.37 -10.97 -19.72
CA PHE A 449 -5.50 -10.40 -20.74
C PHE A 449 -4.81 -9.14 -20.20
N GLY A 450 -3.52 -9.00 -20.50
CA GLY A 450 -2.69 -7.90 -20.04
C GLY A 450 -1.47 -7.65 -20.91
N TYR A 451 -0.57 -6.78 -20.45
CA TYR A 451 0.68 -6.46 -21.13
C TYR A 451 1.81 -6.20 -20.12
N ASP A 452 3.07 -6.40 -20.52
CA ASP A 452 4.23 -5.98 -19.74
C ASP A 452 4.58 -4.50 -20.01
N ARG A 453 4.94 -3.75 -18.97
CA ARG A 453 5.25 -2.32 -19.08
C ARG A 453 6.68 -2.06 -19.57
N GLU A 454 7.59 -3.04 -19.55
CA GLU A 454 8.97 -2.86 -20.03
C GLU A 454 9.01 -2.77 -21.56
N ARG A 455 8.26 -3.63 -22.26
CA ARG A 455 8.34 -3.87 -23.72
C ARG A 455 7.01 -3.69 -24.44
N GLY A 456 5.89 -3.83 -23.76
CA GLY A 456 4.56 -3.82 -24.38
C GLY A 456 4.25 -5.10 -25.15
N LEU A 457 4.76 -6.24 -24.69
CA LEU A 457 4.34 -7.57 -25.12
C LEU A 457 2.99 -7.89 -24.47
N LEU A 458 2.19 -8.70 -25.16
CA LEU A 458 0.84 -9.04 -24.75
C LEU A 458 0.83 -10.39 -24.03
N HIS A 459 -0.02 -10.52 -23.02
CA HIS A 459 -0.12 -11.71 -22.17
C HIS A 459 -1.55 -12.20 -22.03
N VAL A 460 -1.73 -13.51 -22.12
CA VAL A 460 -2.94 -14.23 -21.70
C VAL A 460 -2.59 -15.12 -20.52
N PHE A 461 -3.32 -14.97 -19.43
CA PHE A 461 -3.21 -15.81 -18.24
C PHE A 461 -4.44 -16.71 -18.18
N ARG A 462 -4.27 -18.04 -18.27
CA ARG A 462 -5.34 -19.03 -18.06
C ARG A 462 -5.44 -19.37 -16.59
N ALA A 463 -6.65 -19.40 -16.03
CA ALA A 463 -6.87 -19.66 -14.62
C ALA A 463 -8.19 -20.39 -14.32
N GLY A 464 -8.16 -21.34 -13.39
CA GLY A 464 -9.37 -21.96 -12.82
C GLY A 464 -10.11 -21.02 -11.85
N ALA A 465 -9.40 -20.06 -11.24
CA ALA A 465 -9.96 -18.95 -10.46
C ALA A 465 -9.07 -17.70 -10.52
N VAL A 466 -9.68 -16.51 -10.42
CA VAL A 466 -9.00 -15.20 -10.41
C VAL A 466 -9.30 -14.45 -9.12
N VAL A 467 -8.29 -13.92 -8.45
CA VAL A 467 -8.41 -13.09 -7.22
C VAL A 467 -7.96 -11.66 -7.51
N LEU A 468 -8.87 -10.69 -7.32
CA LEU A 468 -8.59 -9.26 -7.45
C LEU A 468 -8.13 -8.66 -6.11
N ALA A 469 -6.92 -8.13 -6.08
CA ALA A 469 -6.31 -7.49 -4.91
C ALA A 469 -5.59 -6.17 -5.30
N THR A 470 -6.17 -5.43 -6.25
CA THR A 470 -5.51 -4.31 -6.95
C THR A 470 -5.35 -3.02 -6.14
N GLY A 471 -5.99 -2.90 -4.97
CA GLY A 471 -6.10 -1.63 -4.26
C GLY A 471 -7.25 -0.74 -4.76
N GLY A 472 -7.28 0.49 -4.26
CA GLY A 472 -8.40 1.43 -4.42
C GLY A 472 -8.32 2.38 -5.62
N ILE A 473 -9.11 3.45 -5.53
CA ILE A 473 -9.41 4.38 -6.66
C ILE A 473 -8.74 5.76 -6.56
N GLY A 474 -7.77 5.94 -5.66
CA GLY A 474 -7.26 7.24 -5.23
C GLY A 474 -6.84 8.21 -6.35
N LYS A 475 -6.38 7.72 -7.52
CA LYS A 475 -5.98 8.54 -8.67
C LYS A 475 -7.15 9.06 -9.53
N ALA A 476 -8.39 8.77 -9.13
CA ALA A 476 -9.57 9.52 -9.59
C ALA A 476 -9.66 10.92 -8.96
N TYR A 477 -8.88 11.24 -7.91
CA TYR A 477 -8.92 12.51 -7.18
C TYR A 477 -7.58 13.25 -7.23
N LYS A 478 -7.63 14.59 -7.33
CA LYS A 478 -6.44 15.48 -7.35
C LYS A 478 -5.59 15.35 -6.08
N ILE A 479 -6.21 15.43 -4.90
CA ILE A 479 -5.50 15.38 -3.61
C ILE A 479 -5.72 14.00 -2.98
N THR A 480 -4.72 13.14 -3.10
CA THR A 480 -4.74 11.75 -2.62
C THR A 480 -3.41 11.35 -1.97
N SER A 481 -3.49 10.53 -0.92
CA SER A 481 -2.33 9.88 -0.29
C SER A 481 -1.87 8.60 -0.99
N ASN A 482 -2.60 8.14 -2.01
CA ASN A 482 -2.39 6.85 -2.63
C ASN A 482 -1.29 6.84 -3.71
N SER A 483 -0.69 5.66 -3.96
CA SER A 483 0.32 5.47 -5.02
C SER A 483 -0.27 5.68 -6.42
N TRP A 484 0.59 5.81 -7.43
CA TRP A 484 0.18 5.95 -8.83
C TRP A 484 -0.62 4.74 -9.36
N GLU A 485 -0.52 3.59 -8.69
CA GLU A 485 -1.18 2.33 -9.06
C GLU A 485 -2.69 2.33 -8.75
N TYR A 486 -3.18 3.27 -7.92
CA TYR A 486 -4.56 3.32 -7.43
C TYR A 486 -5.53 3.92 -8.46
N THR A 487 -5.58 3.31 -9.64
CA THR A 487 -6.39 3.72 -10.80
C THR A 487 -7.74 3.01 -10.89
N GLY A 488 -8.08 2.16 -9.92
CA GLY A 488 -9.37 1.46 -9.82
C GLY A 488 -9.48 0.18 -10.65
N ASP A 489 -8.38 -0.31 -11.23
CA ASP A 489 -8.31 -1.40 -12.21
C ASP A 489 -9.22 -2.59 -11.87
N GLY A 490 -9.06 -3.21 -10.69
CA GLY A 490 -9.85 -4.38 -10.28
C GLY A 490 -11.36 -4.11 -10.15
N HIS A 491 -11.75 -2.88 -9.79
CA HIS A 491 -13.17 -2.52 -9.71
C HIS A 491 -13.79 -2.45 -11.11
N ALA A 492 -13.07 -1.86 -12.07
CA ALA A 492 -13.51 -1.80 -13.47
C ALA A 492 -13.50 -3.18 -14.12
N LEU A 493 -12.44 -3.97 -13.95
CA LEU A 493 -12.33 -5.36 -14.42
C LEU A 493 -13.49 -6.23 -13.93
N ALA A 494 -13.84 -6.13 -12.64
CA ALA A 494 -14.97 -6.85 -12.07
C ALA A 494 -16.31 -6.40 -12.64
N TYR A 495 -16.56 -5.07 -12.67
CA TYR A 495 -17.78 -4.50 -13.25
C TYR A 495 -17.96 -4.90 -14.72
N ASP A 496 -16.87 -4.88 -15.50
CA ASP A 496 -16.93 -5.19 -16.92
C ASP A 496 -17.20 -6.67 -17.21
N ALA A 497 -16.72 -7.59 -16.36
CA ALA A 497 -17.08 -9.00 -16.34
C ALA A 497 -18.49 -9.30 -15.77
N GLY A 498 -19.22 -8.26 -15.32
CA GLY A 498 -20.60 -8.37 -14.84
C GLY A 498 -20.77 -8.48 -13.32
N ALA A 499 -19.71 -8.28 -12.53
CA ALA A 499 -19.82 -8.31 -11.08
C ALA A 499 -20.55 -7.08 -10.52
N GLU A 500 -21.34 -7.28 -9.46
CA GLU A 500 -21.90 -6.19 -8.68
C GLU A 500 -20.77 -5.47 -7.92
N LEU A 501 -20.70 -4.13 -8.02
CA LEU A 501 -19.98 -3.28 -7.07
C LEU A 501 -20.96 -2.81 -5.98
N MET A 502 -20.45 -2.48 -4.80
CA MET A 502 -21.25 -2.08 -3.64
C MET A 502 -20.67 -0.84 -2.97
N ASP A 503 -21.54 0.06 -2.49
CA ASP A 503 -21.28 1.19 -1.61
C ASP A 503 -20.17 2.15 -2.10
N MET A 504 -20.07 2.31 -3.43
CA MET A 504 -19.05 3.11 -4.12
C MET A 504 -19.08 4.60 -3.73
N GLU A 505 -20.18 5.12 -3.17
CA GLU A 505 -20.27 6.48 -2.66
C GLU A 505 -19.37 6.75 -1.44
N PHE A 506 -18.99 5.71 -0.70
CA PHE A 506 -18.18 5.81 0.52
C PHE A 506 -16.67 5.81 0.18
N VAL A 507 -16.15 7.01 -0.04
CA VAL A 507 -14.71 7.31 -0.19
C VAL A 507 -14.24 8.05 1.07
N GLN A 508 -13.32 7.47 1.84
CA GLN A 508 -12.75 8.09 3.05
C GLN A 508 -11.62 9.05 2.69
N PHE A 509 -11.74 10.26 3.24
CA PHE A 509 -10.69 11.26 3.29
C PHE A 509 -10.00 11.19 4.66
N HIS A 510 -8.67 11.13 4.68
CA HIS A 510 -7.90 11.24 5.91
C HIS A 510 -7.86 12.70 6.35
N PRO A 511 -8.19 13.05 7.61
CA PRO A 511 -8.24 14.46 8.03
C PRO A 511 -6.88 15.16 8.05
N THR A 512 -5.79 14.40 8.08
CA THR A 512 -4.43 14.93 8.21
C THR A 512 -3.52 14.40 7.09
N GLY A 513 -3.78 14.79 5.84
CA GLY A 513 -2.76 14.83 4.79
C GLY A 513 -2.14 16.23 4.75
N MET A 514 -0.88 16.36 4.35
CA MET A 514 -0.19 17.65 4.27
C MET A 514 -0.84 18.57 3.23
N VAL A 515 -0.99 19.85 3.58
CA VAL A 515 -1.48 20.91 2.68
C VAL A 515 -0.32 21.77 2.17
N TRP A 516 0.68 22.04 3.02
CA TRP A 516 1.83 22.88 2.70
C TRP A 516 3.12 22.32 3.34
N PRO A 517 4.29 22.39 2.68
CA PRO A 517 4.54 22.93 1.34
C PRO A 517 4.05 22.03 0.19
N PRO A 518 3.94 22.56 -1.04
CA PRO A 518 3.38 21.82 -2.18
C PRO A 518 4.18 20.56 -2.55
N SER A 519 5.48 20.51 -2.22
CA SER A 519 6.35 19.33 -2.41
C SER A 519 5.90 18.09 -1.63
N VAL A 520 5.05 18.26 -0.61
CA VAL A 520 4.49 17.18 0.19
C VAL A 520 2.97 17.14 0.18
N GLN A 521 2.29 17.90 -0.70
CA GLN A 521 0.82 17.96 -0.70
C GLN A 521 0.18 16.57 -0.87
N GLY A 522 -0.78 16.24 -0.02
CA GLY A 522 -1.45 14.93 0.03
C GLY A 522 -0.63 13.81 0.68
N ILE A 523 0.65 14.02 1.04
CA ILE A 523 1.41 13.04 1.84
C ILE A 523 0.75 12.87 3.21
N LEU A 524 0.58 11.63 3.63
CA LEU A 524 -0.05 11.26 4.89
C LEU A 524 0.77 11.76 6.10
N VAL A 525 0.11 12.40 7.05
CA VAL A 525 0.61 12.49 8.44
C VAL A 525 -0.13 11.43 9.25
N THR A 526 0.60 10.47 9.83
CA THR A 526 -0.03 9.34 10.54
C THR A 526 -1.00 9.81 11.63
N GLU A 527 -2.15 9.15 11.70
CA GLU A 527 -3.11 9.28 12.82
C GLU A 527 -2.47 8.90 14.17
N GLY A 528 -1.34 8.19 14.16
CA GLY A 528 -0.48 8.03 15.32
C GLY A 528 0.00 9.36 15.94
N VAL A 529 0.17 10.44 15.18
CA VAL A 529 0.52 11.76 15.74
C VAL A 529 -0.56 12.23 16.71
N ARG A 530 -1.84 12.07 16.34
CA ARG A 530 -3.00 12.37 17.21
C ARG A 530 -3.09 11.37 18.38
N GLY A 531 -2.82 10.09 18.12
CA GLY A 531 -2.75 9.04 19.15
C GLY A 531 -1.70 9.30 20.25
N GLU A 532 -0.60 9.95 19.88
CA GLU A 532 0.49 10.33 20.78
C GLU A 532 0.33 11.73 21.41
N GLY A 533 -0.85 12.35 21.27
CA GLY A 533 -1.19 13.64 21.89
C GLY A 533 -1.09 14.86 20.98
N GLY A 534 -0.91 14.70 19.67
CA GLY A 534 -0.91 15.81 18.72
C GLY A 534 -2.31 16.43 18.56
N VAL A 535 -2.39 17.75 18.64
CA VAL A 535 -3.64 18.52 18.68
C VAL A 535 -3.93 19.20 17.35
N LEU A 536 -5.21 19.36 17.01
CA LEU A 536 -5.64 20.11 15.83
C LEU A 536 -6.06 21.53 16.24
N LEU A 537 -5.47 22.52 15.56
CA LEU A 537 -5.61 23.95 15.87
C LEU A 537 -6.04 24.72 14.62
N ASN A 538 -7.02 25.61 14.77
CA ASN A 538 -7.36 26.57 13.72
C ASN A 538 -6.34 27.75 13.69
N LYS A 539 -6.49 28.70 12.77
CA LYS A 539 -5.54 29.83 12.63
C LYS A 539 -5.50 30.79 13.83
N GLU A 540 -6.51 30.78 14.69
CA GLU A 540 -6.51 31.53 15.96
C GLU A 540 -5.89 30.72 17.13
N GLY A 541 -5.38 29.51 16.86
CA GLY A 541 -4.79 28.63 17.87
C GLY A 541 -5.81 27.90 18.75
N ARG A 542 -7.07 27.80 18.32
CA ARG A 542 -8.14 27.13 19.08
C ARG A 542 -8.26 25.64 18.74
N ARG A 543 -8.44 24.79 19.76
CA ARG A 543 -8.72 23.34 19.64
C ARG A 543 -10.20 23.06 19.32
N PHE A 544 -10.61 23.48 18.14
CA PHE A 544 -12.01 23.51 17.63
C PHE A 544 -12.78 22.16 17.65
N LEU A 545 -12.14 21.04 17.96
CA LEU A 545 -12.79 19.72 18.02
C LEU A 545 -13.53 19.44 19.34
N PHE A 546 -13.31 20.24 20.40
CA PHE A 546 -14.15 20.18 21.60
C PHE A 546 -15.53 20.81 21.39
N ASP A 547 -15.67 21.71 20.40
CA ASP A 547 -16.91 22.43 20.10
C ASP A 547 -17.96 21.54 19.39
N ASP A 548 -17.57 20.37 18.88
CA ASP A 548 -18.40 19.48 18.08
C ASP A 548 -18.07 17.99 18.31
N ILE A 549 -18.68 17.43 19.36
CA ILE A 549 -18.57 16.02 19.74
C ILE A 549 -19.91 15.32 19.45
N PRO A 550 -19.97 14.33 18.53
CA PRO A 550 -21.20 13.62 18.19
C PRO A 550 -21.76 12.82 19.37
N GLU A 551 -23.09 12.79 19.50
CA GLU A 551 -23.77 12.22 20.67
C GLU A 551 -23.42 10.74 20.91
N ASN A 552 -23.33 9.94 19.84
CA ASN A 552 -22.93 8.53 19.87
C ASN A 552 -21.46 8.29 20.29
N TYR A 553 -20.67 9.35 20.46
CA TYR A 553 -19.32 9.32 21.01
C TYR A 553 -19.13 10.18 22.27
N ARG A 554 -20.12 10.98 22.71
CA ARG A 554 -20.03 11.88 23.87
C ARG A 554 -19.66 11.15 25.17
N SER A 555 -20.23 9.97 25.39
CA SER A 555 -19.90 9.10 26.55
C SER A 555 -18.44 8.61 26.58
N GLN A 556 -17.76 8.60 25.44
CA GLN A 556 -16.43 8.01 25.24
C GLN A 556 -15.35 9.05 24.89
N THR A 557 -15.70 10.33 24.84
CA THR A 557 -14.81 11.44 24.50
C THR A 557 -14.52 12.28 25.74
N ALA A 558 -13.30 12.83 25.83
CA ALA A 558 -12.86 13.66 26.94
C ALA A 558 -13.74 14.91 27.10
N ALA A 559 -14.00 15.33 28.35
CA ALA A 559 -14.68 16.59 28.64
C ALA A 559 -13.75 17.81 28.50
N ASP A 560 -12.44 17.62 28.66
CA ASP A 560 -11.45 18.69 28.69
C ASP A 560 -10.08 18.24 28.13
N GLU A 561 -9.16 19.21 28.00
CA GLU A 561 -7.81 18.98 27.46
C GLU A 561 -6.92 18.11 28.36
N ASP A 562 -7.13 18.10 29.68
CA ASP A 562 -6.33 17.37 30.65
C ASP A 562 -6.72 15.90 30.74
N GLU A 563 -8.02 15.57 30.68
CA GLU A 563 -8.51 14.20 30.46
C GLU A 563 -8.00 13.66 29.11
N GLY A 564 -8.12 14.44 28.03
CA GLY A 564 -7.61 14.06 26.72
C GLY A 564 -6.11 13.80 26.69
N TRP A 565 -5.32 14.56 27.47
CA TRP A 565 -3.90 14.33 27.66
C TRP A 565 -3.62 13.07 28.50
N ARG A 566 -4.32 12.85 29.62
CA ARG A 566 -4.15 11.62 30.44
C ARG A 566 -4.38 10.35 29.62
N TYR A 567 -5.38 10.34 28.74
CA TYR A 567 -5.65 9.21 27.85
C TYR A 567 -4.47 8.85 26.93
N THR A 568 -3.81 9.83 26.31
CA THR A 568 -2.66 9.55 25.43
C THR A 568 -1.42 9.12 26.19
N GLN A 569 -1.34 9.39 27.50
CA GLN A 569 -0.31 8.85 28.38
C GLN A 569 -0.66 7.45 28.95
N GLY A 570 -1.82 6.89 28.60
CA GLY A 570 -2.23 5.52 28.95
C GLY A 570 -3.10 5.41 30.20
N ASP A 571 -3.71 6.49 30.68
CA ASP A 571 -4.67 6.44 31.79
C ASP A 571 -5.94 5.66 31.40
N LYS A 572 -6.13 4.47 32.00
CA LYS A 572 -7.29 3.60 31.75
C LYS A 572 -8.64 4.19 32.20
N SER A 573 -8.64 5.26 32.99
CA SER A 573 -9.84 5.96 33.51
C SER A 573 -10.27 7.16 32.68
N ALA A 574 -9.37 7.73 31.86
CA ALA A 574 -9.66 8.87 31.00
C ALA A 574 -10.41 8.43 29.73
N ARG A 575 -11.24 9.33 29.19
CA ARG A 575 -11.83 9.20 27.84
C ARG A 575 -10.92 9.79 26.76
N ARG A 576 -11.11 9.37 25.51
CA ARG A 576 -10.20 9.74 24.41
C ARG A 576 -10.38 11.21 23.99
N PRO A 577 -9.32 11.93 23.61
CA PRO A 577 -9.45 13.29 23.08
C PRO A 577 -10.27 13.30 21.77
N PRO A 578 -10.96 14.42 21.43
CA PRO A 578 -11.79 14.50 20.24
C PRO A 578 -10.98 14.40 18.93
N GLU A 579 -9.67 14.66 18.96
CA GLU A 579 -8.72 14.31 17.88
C GLU A 579 -8.73 12.82 17.48
N LEU A 580 -9.29 11.92 18.30
CA LEU A 580 -9.45 10.47 18.03
C LEU A 580 -10.90 10.05 17.71
N LEU A 581 -11.78 10.99 17.38
CA LEU A 581 -13.07 10.72 16.73
C LEU A 581 -12.88 10.12 15.31
N THR A 582 -13.97 9.73 14.67
CA THR A 582 -13.91 9.11 13.33
C THR A 582 -13.44 10.09 12.26
N ARG A 583 -12.75 9.56 11.25
CA ARG A 583 -12.05 10.33 10.22
C ARG A 583 -12.97 11.22 9.40
N ASP A 584 -14.16 10.73 9.09
CA ASP A 584 -15.22 11.49 8.42
C ASP A 584 -15.63 12.74 9.21
N HIS A 585 -15.78 12.61 10.54
CA HIS A 585 -16.17 13.70 11.41
C HIS A 585 -15.08 14.75 11.52
N VAL A 586 -13.85 14.33 11.85
CA VAL A 586 -12.71 15.25 11.93
C VAL A 586 -12.47 15.96 10.59
N ALA A 587 -12.63 15.26 9.45
CA ALA A 587 -12.53 15.88 8.13
C ALA A 587 -13.63 16.93 7.88
N ARG A 588 -14.89 16.67 8.24
CA ARG A 588 -15.97 17.68 8.17
C ARG A 588 -15.70 18.89 9.04
N CYS A 589 -15.22 18.71 10.28
CA CYS A 589 -14.86 19.82 11.16
C CYS A 589 -13.77 20.71 10.55
N ILE A 590 -12.75 20.12 9.91
CA ILE A 590 -11.70 20.88 9.22
C ILE A 590 -12.27 21.65 8.01
N VAL A 591 -13.13 21.02 7.19
CA VAL A 591 -13.81 21.72 6.08
C VAL A 591 -14.67 22.89 6.60
N ARG A 592 -15.31 22.74 7.77
CA ARG A 592 -16.05 23.84 8.42
C ARG A 592 -15.13 24.99 8.85
N GLU A 593 -14.02 24.72 9.54
CA GLU A 593 -13.05 25.77 9.91
C GLU A 593 -12.54 26.53 8.68
N ILE A 594 -12.24 25.83 7.58
CA ILE A 594 -11.80 26.45 6.32
C ILE A 594 -12.92 27.31 5.72
N ARG A 595 -14.15 26.78 5.59
CA ARG A 595 -15.31 27.51 5.02
C ARG A 595 -15.72 28.73 5.84
N GLU A 596 -15.61 28.67 7.16
CA GLU A 596 -15.88 29.79 8.07
C GLU A 596 -14.67 30.73 8.24
N GLY A 597 -13.64 30.59 7.38
CA GLY A 597 -12.50 31.50 7.29
C GLY A 597 -11.47 31.37 8.41
N ARG A 598 -11.54 30.33 9.24
CA ARG A 598 -10.62 30.03 10.37
C ARG A 598 -9.51 29.01 10.01
N GLY A 599 -9.52 28.48 8.79
CA GLY A 599 -8.47 27.61 8.26
C GLY A 599 -7.09 28.28 8.17
N SER A 600 -6.04 27.47 8.06
CA SER A 600 -4.65 27.89 7.89
C SER A 600 -4.43 28.64 6.56
N PRO A 601 -3.33 29.41 6.41
CA PRO A 601 -3.09 30.26 5.24
C PRO A 601 -3.18 29.55 3.89
N HIS A 602 -2.84 28.27 3.82
CA HIS A 602 -2.82 27.49 2.58
C HIS A 602 -4.05 26.59 2.38
N GLY A 603 -5.09 26.75 3.20
CA GLY A 603 -6.37 26.01 3.06
C GLY A 603 -6.44 24.71 3.86
N GLY A 604 -5.88 24.67 5.06
CA GLY A 604 -5.92 23.53 5.98
C GLY A 604 -6.27 23.93 7.42
N VAL A 605 -5.70 23.21 8.38
CA VAL A 605 -5.57 23.55 9.81
C VAL A 605 -4.17 23.14 10.27
N PHE A 606 -3.77 23.51 11.48
CA PHE A 606 -2.48 23.11 12.04
C PHE A 606 -2.59 21.84 12.88
N LEU A 607 -1.66 20.89 12.71
CA LEU A 607 -1.45 19.74 13.58
C LEU A 607 -0.14 19.93 14.36
N ASP A 608 -0.25 20.17 15.67
CA ASP A 608 0.90 20.39 16.56
C ASP A 608 1.09 19.20 17.51
N ILE A 609 2.26 18.56 17.44
CA ILE A 609 2.75 17.59 18.43
C ILE A 609 3.88 18.18 19.29
N SER A 610 4.47 19.31 18.87
CA SER A 610 5.52 20.00 19.60
C SER A 610 5.03 20.57 20.94
N TRP A 611 3.73 20.88 21.08
CA TRP A 611 3.16 21.44 22.31
C TRP A 611 3.44 20.60 23.56
N ILE A 612 3.64 19.29 23.42
CA ILE A 612 3.89 18.36 24.54
C ILE A 612 5.15 18.73 25.33
N LYS A 613 6.05 19.58 24.79
CA LYS A 613 7.15 20.23 25.54
C LYS A 613 6.68 21.03 26.77
N ARG A 614 5.39 21.38 26.86
CA ARG A 614 4.74 21.97 28.05
C ARG A 614 4.41 20.95 29.15
N ARG A 615 4.37 19.64 28.83
CA ARG A 615 3.99 18.55 29.74
C ARG A 615 5.11 17.51 29.96
N VAL A 616 6.07 17.42 29.02
CA VAL A 616 7.11 16.38 28.96
C VAL A 616 8.49 17.02 28.77
N GLN A 617 9.39 16.85 29.75
CA GLN A 617 10.72 17.48 29.75
C GLN A 617 11.63 17.05 28.58
N ASN A 618 11.46 15.82 28.09
CA ASN A 618 12.24 15.22 26.99
C ASN A 618 11.39 15.01 25.72
N ALA A 619 10.48 15.95 25.44
CA ALA A 619 9.52 15.87 24.33
C ALA A 619 10.17 15.53 22.98
N GLU A 620 11.28 16.17 22.61
CA GLU A 620 11.97 15.88 21.34
C GLU A 620 12.36 14.40 21.22
N GLN A 621 12.94 13.83 22.29
CA GLN A 621 13.38 12.43 22.28
C GLN A 621 12.20 11.47 22.29
N VAL A 622 11.07 11.84 22.90
CA VAL A 622 9.82 11.05 22.86
C VAL A 622 9.24 11.04 21.45
N ILE A 623 9.10 12.20 20.80
CA ILE A 623 8.59 12.30 19.42
C ILE A 623 9.52 11.54 18.46
N LYS A 624 10.83 11.79 18.51
CA LYS A 624 11.84 11.15 17.64
C LYS A 624 11.94 9.62 17.88
N LYS A 625 11.49 9.11 19.03
CA LYS A 625 11.39 7.67 19.31
C LYS A 625 10.09 7.05 18.82
N LYS A 626 8.94 7.70 19.03
CA LYS A 626 7.61 7.14 18.71
C LYS A 626 7.17 7.37 17.25
N LEU A 627 7.65 8.45 16.64
CA LEU A 627 7.30 8.92 15.30
C LEU A 627 8.58 9.13 14.43
N PRO A 628 9.49 8.13 14.35
CA PRO A 628 10.82 8.31 13.74
C PRO A 628 10.76 8.55 12.23
N SER A 629 9.88 7.87 11.50
CA SER A 629 9.73 8.04 10.06
C SER A 629 9.05 9.37 9.75
N MET A 630 8.02 9.77 10.50
CA MET A 630 7.38 11.09 10.37
C MET A 630 8.38 12.23 10.59
N TYR A 631 9.17 12.18 11.65
CA TYR A 631 10.22 13.17 11.91
C TYR A 631 11.23 13.22 10.75
N HIS A 632 11.72 12.06 10.29
CA HIS A 632 12.67 12.00 9.19
C HIS A 632 12.07 12.51 7.86
N GLN A 633 10.84 12.13 7.56
CA GLN A 633 10.12 12.43 6.31
C GLN A 633 9.91 13.93 6.14
N PHE A 634 9.31 14.61 7.12
CA PHE A 634 9.02 16.04 6.99
C PHE A 634 10.27 16.91 7.13
N MET A 635 11.26 16.50 7.93
CA MET A 635 12.61 17.12 7.92
C MET A 635 13.38 16.93 6.60
N LYS A 636 12.98 16.00 5.72
CA LYS A 636 13.68 15.72 4.45
C LYS A 636 12.94 16.18 3.20
N LEU A 637 11.61 16.22 3.23
CA LEU A 637 10.78 16.57 2.07
C LEU A 637 10.15 17.97 2.17
N ALA A 638 10.09 18.55 3.38
CA ALA A 638 9.47 19.83 3.66
C ALA A 638 10.33 20.80 4.51
N ASP A 639 11.46 20.35 5.05
CA ASP A 639 12.29 21.03 6.07
C ASP A 639 11.54 21.40 7.37
N ILE A 640 10.46 20.68 7.69
CA ILE A 640 9.62 20.91 8.88
C ILE A 640 10.12 20.05 10.05
N ASP A 641 10.49 20.69 11.17
CA ASP A 641 10.80 20.01 12.43
C ASP A 641 9.55 19.89 13.31
N ILE A 642 8.86 18.76 13.17
CA ILE A 642 7.65 18.43 13.94
C ILE A 642 7.86 18.41 15.48
N THR A 643 9.10 18.50 15.97
CA THR A 643 9.39 18.65 17.42
C THR A 643 9.41 20.10 17.89
N LYS A 644 9.32 21.06 16.96
CA LYS A 644 9.38 22.51 17.21
C LYS A 644 8.14 23.26 16.75
N GLU A 645 7.61 22.91 15.57
CA GLU A 645 6.53 23.61 14.88
C GLU A 645 5.38 22.66 14.46
N ALA A 646 4.28 23.26 13.98
CA ALA A 646 3.07 22.56 13.58
C ALA A 646 2.99 22.37 12.05
N MET A 647 2.42 21.25 11.61
CA MET A 647 2.21 20.96 10.19
C MET A 647 0.89 21.56 9.70
N GLU A 648 0.87 22.20 8.53
CA GLU A 648 -0.39 22.54 7.84
C GLU A 648 -0.95 21.29 7.15
N VAL A 649 -2.12 20.85 7.60
CA VAL A 649 -2.77 19.60 7.18
C VAL A 649 -4.24 19.81 6.84
N GLY A 650 -4.80 18.91 6.06
CA GLY A 650 -6.22 18.92 5.71
C GLY A 650 -6.70 17.60 5.10
N PRO A 651 -8.01 17.50 4.84
CA PRO A 651 -8.64 16.31 4.29
C PRO A 651 -8.07 15.89 2.93
N THR A 652 -7.65 14.63 2.82
CA THR A 652 -6.98 14.06 1.64
C THR A 652 -7.57 12.71 1.29
N THR A 653 -7.84 12.42 0.01
CA THR A 653 -8.39 11.12 -0.44
C THR A 653 -7.47 9.98 -0.03
N HIS A 654 -8.00 8.94 0.64
CA HIS A 654 -7.15 7.98 1.34
C HIS A 654 -7.54 6.51 1.17
N TYR A 655 -8.84 6.20 1.12
CA TYR A 655 -9.32 4.82 1.07
C TYR A 655 -10.74 4.73 0.50
N ILE A 656 -11.07 3.70 -0.26
CA ILE A 656 -12.46 3.42 -0.67
C ILE A 656 -13.06 2.30 0.21
N MET A 657 -14.27 2.50 0.76
CA MET A 657 -14.99 1.48 1.51
C MET A 657 -15.96 0.66 0.65
N GLY A 658 -16.44 1.24 -0.45
CA GLY A 658 -17.05 0.49 -1.54
C GLY A 658 -16.01 -0.31 -2.33
N GLY A 659 -16.49 -1.19 -3.20
CA GLY A 659 -15.64 -2.11 -3.97
C GLY A 659 -16.44 -3.20 -4.66
N VAL A 660 -15.77 -4.27 -5.08
CA VAL A 660 -16.44 -5.48 -5.59
C VAL A 660 -17.29 -6.10 -4.48
N ARG A 661 -18.57 -6.38 -4.75
CA ARG A 661 -19.44 -7.09 -3.82
C ARG A 661 -18.99 -8.55 -3.73
N VAL A 662 -18.69 -9.00 -2.51
CA VAL A 662 -18.24 -10.38 -2.23
C VAL A 662 -19.09 -11.07 -1.16
N ASP A 663 -19.10 -12.41 -1.20
CA ASP A 663 -19.58 -13.24 -0.10
C ASP A 663 -18.63 -13.17 1.11
N ALA A 664 -19.21 -13.14 2.31
CA ALA A 664 -18.49 -12.89 3.56
C ALA A 664 -17.54 -14.04 3.95
N GLU A 665 -17.87 -15.28 3.63
CA GLU A 665 -17.04 -16.43 3.99
C GLU A 665 -15.95 -16.68 2.95
N THR A 666 -16.33 -16.70 1.68
CA THR A 666 -15.49 -17.21 0.58
C THR A 666 -14.74 -16.13 -0.18
N GLN A 667 -15.16 -14.86 -0.05
CA GLN A 667 -14.68 -13.73 -0.87
C GLN A 667 -14.90 -13.90 -2.39
N ALA A 668 -15.78 -14.83 -2.78
CA ALA A 668 -16.27 -14.92 -4.16
C ALA A 668 -17.15 -13.71 -4.49
N SER A 669 -17.03 -13.20 -5.71
CA SER A 669 -17.91 -12.16 -6.25
C SER A 669 -19.24 -12.74 -6.75
N THR A 670 -20.09 -11.90 -7.36
CA THR A 670 -21.30 -12.39 -8.04
C THR A 670 -21.03 -13.11 -9.38
N VAL A 671 -19.77 -13.17 -9.83
CA VAL A 671 -19.37 -13.84 -11.09
C VAL A 671 -18.57 -15.11 -10.76
N PRO A 672 -18.94 -16.29 -11.32
CA PRO A 672 -18.22 -17.54 -11.05
C PRO A 672 -16.73 -17.45 -11.42
N GLY A 673 -15.86 -18.06 -10.62
CA GLY A 673 -14.41 -18.02 -10.80
C GLY A 673 -13.72 -16.71 -10.38
N LEU A 674 -14.48 -15.63 -10.11
CA LEU A 674 -13.92 -14.34 -9.72
C LEU A 674 -14.09 -14.05 -8.21
N PHE A 675 -12.98 -13.74 -7.55
CA PHE A 675 -12.86 -13.40 -6.14
C PHE A 675 -12.25 -12.00 -5.98
N ALA A 676 -12.48 -11.33 -4.84
CA ALA A 676 -11.83 -10.04 -4.53
C ALA A 676 -11.50 -9.90 -3.03
N ALA A 677 -10.41 -9.21 -2.68
CA ALA A 677 -9.97 -9.04 -1.30
C ALA A 677 -9.29 -7.69 -1.02
N GLY A 678 -9.32 -7.26 0.25
CA GLY A 678 -8.77 -5.98 0.71
C GLY A 678 -9.53 -4.78 0.13
N GLU A 679 -8.81 -3.69 -0.16
CA GLU A 679 -9.37 -2.44 -0.71
C GLU A 679 -9.97 -2.57 -2.13
N CYS A 680 -9.95 -3.76 -2.73
CA CYS A 680 -10.72 -4.04 -3.96
C CYS A 680 -12.14 -4.57 -3.67
N ALA A 681 -12.46 -4.93 -2.43
CA ALA A 681 -13.70 -5.58 -2.01
C ALA A 681 -14.52 -4.70 -1.05
N ALA A 682 -15.84 -4.76 -1.17
CA ALA A 682 -16.78 -4.01 -0.34
C ALA A 682 -17.16 -4.74 0.96
N GLY A 683 -17.95 -4.07 1.80
CA GLY A 683 -18.77 -4.69 2.84
C GLY A 683 -18.23 -4.57 4.27
N LEU A 684 -16.95 -4.86 4.53
CA LEU A 684 -16.40 -4.83 5.89
C LEU A 684 -16.56 -3.46 6.58
N HIS A 685 -16.29 -2.37 5.87
CA HIS A 685 -16.05 -1.06 6.47
C HIS A 685 -17.30 -0.17 6.58
N GLY A 686 -18.38 -0.51 5.88
CA GLY A 686 -19.59 0.33 5.80
C GLY A 686 -19.28 1.78 5.41
N ALA A 687 -20.01 2.73 6.00
CA ALA A 687 -19.90 4.14 5.64
C ALA A 687 -18.60 4.85 6.04
N ASN A 688 -17.78 4.26 6.92
CA ASN A 688 -16.49 4.82 7.34
C ASN A 688 -15.59 3.76 7.99
N ARG A 689 -14.42 3.53 7.38
CA ARG A 689 -13.38 2.62 7.91
C ARG A 689 -12.72 3.16 9.20
N LEU A 690 -12.45 2.26 10.15
CA LEU A 690 -11.54 2.53 11.28
C LEU A 690 -10.05 2.45 10.88
N GLY A 691 -9.22 3.30 11.49
CA GLY A 691 -7.79 3.33 11.21
C GLY A 691 -7.08 2.05 11.69
N GLY A 692 -6.38 1.36 10.80
CA GLY A 692 -5.72 0.07 11.08
C GLY A 692 -6.55 -1.18 10.79
N ASN A 693 -7.88 -1.08 10.69
CA ASN A 693 -8.72 -2.21 10.25
C ASN A 693 -8.32 -2.70 8.84
N SER A 694 -7.94 -1.81 7.93
CA SER A 694 -7.53 -2.17 6.57
C SER A 694 -6.35 -3.14 6.54
N LEU A 695 -5.36 -3.02 7.43
CA LEU A 695 -4.21 -3.92 7.42
C LEU A 695 -4.54 -5.33 7.92
N SER A 696 -5.48 -5.45 8.86
CA SER A 696 -6.02 -6.74 9.30
C SER A 696 -6.96 -7.37 8.27
N ASP A 697 -7.75 -6.55 7.58
CA ASP A 697 -8.59 -6.92 6.43
C ASP A 697 -7.75 -7.60 5.32
N LEU A 698 -6.63 -6.98 4.91
CA LEU A 698 -5.70 -7.59 3.95
C LEU A 698 -5.27 -9.01 4.36
N LEU A 699 -5.10 -9.28 5.66
CA LEU A 699 -4.66 -10.60 6.14
C LEU A 699 -5.81 -11.59 6.29
N VAL A 700 -6.97 -11.16 6.82
CA VAL A 700 -8.16 -12.03 7.02
C VAL A 700 -8.76 -12.42 5.67
N PHE A 701 -9.08 -11.44 4.83
CA PHE A 701 -9.80 -11.68 3.58
C PHE A 701 -8.88 -12.06 2.43
N GLY A 702 -7.60 -11.68 2.48
CA GLY A 702 -6.58 -12.25 1.60
C GLY A 702 -6.41 -13.77 1.81
N GLU A 703 -6.37 -14.24 3.07
CA GLU A 703 -6.33 -15.68 3.38
C GLU A 703 -7.55 -16.40 2.78
N ARG A 704 -8.75 -15.95 3.16
CA ARG A 704 -10.02 -16.57 2.72
C ARG A 704 -10.18 -16.60 1.21
N ALA A 705 -9.86 -15.50 0.51
CA ALA A 705 -9.91 -15.46 -0.96
C ALA A 705 -8.93 -16.46 -1.59
N GLY A 706 -7.70 -16.57 -1.10
CA GLY A 706 -6.72 -17.54 -1.58
C GLY A 706 -7.16 -18.99 -1.31
N ALA A 707 -7.63 -19.29 -0.10
CA ALA A 707 -8.14 -20.60 0.29
C ALA A 707 -9.33 -21.05 -0.56
N HIS A 708 -10.27 -20.15 -0.84
CA HIS A 708 -11.49 -20.49 -1.58
C HIS A 708 -11.29 -20.47 -3.10
N ALA A 709 -10.47 -19.57 -3.66
CA ALA A 709 -10.06 -19.64 -5.06
C ALA A 709 -9.30 -20.95 -5.36
N ALA A 710 -8.41 -21.39 -4.47
CA ALA A 710 -7.68 -22.65 -4.61
C ALA A 710 -8.52 -23.91 -4.38
N ARG A 711 -9.72 -23.80 -3.78
CA ARG A 711 -10.73 -24.86 -3.79
C ARG A 711 -11.47 -24.85 -5.13
N PHE A 712 -12.06 -23.72 -5.50
CA PHE A 712 -12.81 -23.54 -6.75
C PHE A 712 -12.00 -24.00 -7.97
N ALA A 713 -10.73 -23.58 -8.08
CA ALA A 713 -9.85 -23.93 -9.18
C ALA A 713 -9.62 -25.45 -9.34
N LYS A 714 -9.59 -26.23 -8.25
CA LYS A 714 -9.40 -27.70 -8.33
C LYS A 714 -10.57 -28.40 -9.01
N ASP A 715 -11.78 -27.90 -8.79
CA ASP A 715 -13.01 -28.42 -9.37
C ASP A 715 -13.25 -27.85 -10.80
N HIS A 716 -12.58 -26.75 -11.16
CA HIS A 716 -12.84 -25.97 -12.37
C HIS A 716 -11.64 -25.80 -13.32
N ARG A 717 -10.63 -26.69 -13.23
CA ARG A 717 -9.33 -26.60 -13.93
C ARG A 717 -9.41 -26.39 -15.45
N THR A 718 -10.44 -26.95 -16.09
CA THR A 718 -10.65 -26.82 -17.53
C THR A 718 -11.52 -25.60 -17.83
N ALA A 719 -11.01 -24.69 -18.65
CA ALA A 719 -11.77 -23.59 -19.22
C ALA A 719 -11.32 -23.26 -20.63
N ARG A 720 -12.27 -22.90 -21.51
CA ARG A 720 -11.97 -22.49 -22.88
C ARG A 720 -11.93 -20.98 -22.97
N ILE A 721 -10.72 -20.41 -23.01
CA ILE A 721 -10.55 -19.04 -23.50
C ILE A 721 -10.93 -19.00 -24.98
N ASP A 722 -11.88 -18.13 -25.30
CA ASP A 722 -12.23 -17.75 -26.66
C ASP A 722 -11.19 -16.80 -27.26
N GLN A 723 -10.70 -17.12 -28.45
CA GLN A 723 -9.70 -16.30 -29.15
C GLN A 723 -10.27 -14.94 -29.55
N ALA A 724 -11.57 -14.84 -29.84
CA ALA A 724 -12.18 -13.55 -30.20
C ALA A 724 -12.12 -12.52 -29.05
N GLN A 725 -12.19 -12.97 -27.79
CA GLN A 725 -11.98 -12.10 -26.62
C GLN A 725 -10.52 -11.61 -26.53
N VAL A 726 -9.55 -12.48 -26.84
CA VAL A 726 -8.12 -12.14 -26.84
C VAL A 726 -7.79 -11.15 -27.95
N ASP A 727 -8.31 -11.37 -29.16
CA ASP A 727 -8.05 -10.51 -30.31
C ASP A 727 -8.70 -9.12 -30.15
N GLU A 728 -9.92 -9.06 -29.59
CA GLU A 728 -10.59 -7.79 -29.26
C GLU A 728 -9.91 -7.07 -28.09
N ALA A 729 -9.45 -7.78 -27.06
CA ALA A 729 -8.67 -7.18 -25.97
C ALA A 729 -7.33 -6.61 -26.50
N ALA A 730 -6.63 -7.34 -27.36
CA ALA A 730 -5.42 -6.87 -28.02
C ALA A 730 -5.68 -5.61 -28.85
N ARG A 731 -6.72 -5.61 -29.70
CA ARG A 731 -7.14 -4.46 -30.52
C ARG A 731 -7.42 -3.23 -29.66
N ARG A 732 -8.27 -3.35 -28.62
CA ARG A 732 -8.58 -2.24 -27.69
C ARG A 732 -7.35 -1.71 -26.98
N THR A 733 -6.41 -2.59 -26.63
CA THR A 733 -5.18 -2.20 -25.93
C THR A 733 -4.21 -1.45 -26.84
N LEU A 734 -4.18 -1.77 -28.15
CA LEU A 734 -3.31 -1.12 -29.14
C LEU A 734 -3.92 0.13 -29.80
N ALA A 735 -5.26 0.24 -29.86
CA ALA A 735 -5.99 1.32 -30.51
C ALA A 735 -5.50 2.77 -30.22
N PRO A 736 -5.02 3.14 -29.01
CA PRO A 736 -4.45 4.47 -28.77
C PRO A 736 -3.26 4.85 -29.67
N PHE A 737 -2.54 3.89 -30.26
CA PHE A 737 -1.49 4.15 -31.25
C PHE A 737 -2.03 4.32 -32.68
N GLU A 738 -3.25 3.84 -32.95
CA GLU A 738 -3.88 3.75 -34.26
C GLU A 738 -4.84 4.93 -34.53
N HIS A 739 -5.31 5.61 -33.48
CA HIS A 739 -6.18 6.78 -33.57
C HIS A 739 -5.52 7.95 -34.33
N GLU A 740 -6.31 8.66 -35.15
CA GLU A 740 -5.87 9.84 -35.89
C GLU A 740 -5.73 11.10 -35.00
N VAL A 741 -4.99 12.10 -35.47
CA VAL A 741 -4.83 13.39 -34.78
C VAL A 741 -6.06 14.27 -35.05
N VAL A 742 -7.02 14.26 -34.12
CA VAL A 742 -8.18 15.16 -34.16
C VAL A 742 -7.93 16.42 -33.34
N GLY A 743 -7.90 17.58 -34.01
CA GLY A 743 -7.76 18.90 -33.37
C GLY A 743 -6.40 19.14 -32.71
N ASP A 744 -6.39 19.91 -31.62
CA ASP A 744 -5.20 20.27 -30.83
C ASP A 744 -4.65 19.15 -29.93
N GLY A 745 -5.09 17.89 -30.14
CA GLY A 745 -4.48 16.70 -29.55
C GLY A 745 -4.74 16.53 -28.06
N VAL A 746 -5.89 15.95 -27.70
CA VAL A 746 -6.26 15.70 -26.29
C VAL A 746 -5.46 14.50 -25.73
N GLY A 747 -4.24 14.76 -25.26
CA GLY A 747 -3.40 13.75 -24.61
C GLY A 747 -3.99 13.21 -23.29
N PRO A 748 -3.69 11.95 -22.91
CA PRO A 748 -4.37 11.24 -21.82
C PRO A 748 -4.21 11.92 -20.46
N TYR A 749 -3.02 12.48 -20.18
CA TYR A 749 -2.76 13.20 -18.92
C TYR A 749 -3.71 14.38 -18.70
N ARG A 750 -4.15 15.06 -19.77
CA ARG A 750 -5.09 16.18 -19.68
C ARG A 750 -6.48 15.71 -19.28
N ILE A 751 -6.96 14.60 -19.84
CA ILE A 751 -8.23 13.98 -19.45
C ILE A 751 -8.15 13.49 -17.99
N GLN A 752 -7.03 12.87 -17.60
CA GLN A 752 -6.82 12.42 -16.22
C GLN A 752 -6.82 13.60 -15.23
N HIS A 753 -6.19 14.73 -15.60
CA HIS A 753 -6.16 15.93 -14.78
C HIS A 753 -7.56 16.55 -14.65
N GLU A 754 -8.26 16.78 -15.77
CA GLU A 754 -9.62 17.34 -15.77
C GLU A 754 -10.61 16.45 -14.99
N LEU A 755 -10.45 15.11 -15.06
CA LEU A 755 -11.17 14.15 -14.21
C LEU A 755 -10.85 14.32 -12.72
N GLN A 756 -9.56 14.41 -12.38
CA GLN A 756 -9.08 14.57 -11.00
C GLN A 756 -9.55 15.87 -10.34
N GLU A 757 -9.62 16.97 -11.10
CA GLU A 757 -10.17 18.25 -10.63
C GLU A 757 -11.69 18.14 -10.44
N MET A 758 -12.42 17.63 -11.45
CA MET A 758 -13.87 17.47 -11.40
C MET A 758 -14.32 16.58 -10.22
N MET A 759 -13.67 15.44 -10.00
CA MET A 759 -13.97 14.56 -8.85
C MET A 759 -13.63 15.22 -7.51
N GLN A 760 -12.54 15.99 -7.44
CA GLN A 760 -12.11 16.69 -6.23
C GLN A 760 -13.09 17.81 -5.82
N GLU A 761 -13.69 18.49 -6.80
CA GLU A 761 -14.63 19.60 -6.59
C GLU A 761 -16.08 19.15 -6.44
N LEU A 762 -16.58 18.27 -7.32
CA LEU A 762 -18.01 17.94 -7.42
C LEU A 762 -18.41 16.65 -6.70
N VAL A 763 -17.46 15.75 -6.44
CA VAL A 763 -17.70 14.41 -5.84
C VAL A 763 -16.76 14.14 -4.65
N GLY A 764 -16.35 15.22 -3.97
CA GLY A 764 -15.42 15.21 -2.84
C GLY A 764 -16.06 14.82 -1.50
N ILE A 765 -15.65 15.52 -0.43
CA ILE A 765 -16.09 15.29 0.96
C ILE A 765 -17.52 15.79 1.18
N VAL A 766 -17.83 16.97 0.65
CA VAL A 766 -19.14 17.61 0.71
C VAL A 766 -19.70 17.62 -0.71
N ARG A 767 -20.97 17.22 -0.86
CA ARG A 767 -21.63 17.06 -2.15
C ARG A 767 -23.01 17.72 -2.15
N ARG A 768 -23.54 18.03 -3.33
CA ARG A 768 -24.95 18.42 -3.58
C ARG A 768 -25.51 17.68 -4.79
N GLU A 769 -26.83 17.58 -4.90
CA GLU A 769 -27.48 16.91 -6.03
C GLU A 769 -27.10 17.51 -7.40
N GLU A 770 -27.00 18.84 -7.49
CA GLU A 770 -26.66 19.58 -8.71
C GLU A 770 -25.19 19.36 -9.11
N GLU A 771 -24.28 19.42 -8.14
CA GLU A 771 -22.84 19.16 -8.33
C GLU A 771 -22.62 17.72 -8.84
N MET A 772 -23.31 16.73 -8.26
CA MET A 772 -23.22 15.33 -8.68
C MET A 772 -23.89 15.03 -10.02
N ARG A 773 -24.99 15.72 -10.38
CA ARG A 773 -25.57 15.63 -11.75
C ARG A 773 -24.58 16.17 -12.79
N ARG A 774 -24.02 17.36 -12.55
CA ARG A 774 -23.00 17.96 -13.42
C ARG A 774 -21.77 17.05 -13.55
N ALA A 775 -21.33 16.40 -12.49
CA ALA A 775 -20.24 15.43 -12.54
C ALA A 775 -20.50 14.28 -13.52
N LEU A 776 -21.72 13.74 -13.57
CA LEU A 776 -22.12 12.70 -14.54
C LEU A 776 -22.13 13.21 -15.99
N GLU A 777 -22.55 14.45 -16.21
CA GLU A 777 -22.49 15.09 -17.54
C GLU A 777 -21.05 15.31 -18.02
N GLU A 778 -20.14 15.78 -17.15
CA GLU A 778 -18.73 15.93 -17.51
C GLU A 778 -18.03 14.58 -17.68
N LEU A 779 -18.37 13.55 -16.88
CA LEU A 779 -17.86 12.19 -17.05
C LEU A 779 -18.20 11.60 -18.42
N ALA A 780 -19.41 11.85 -18.94
CA ALA A 780 -19.79 11.42 -20.29
C ALA A 780 -18.91 12.07 -21.37
N LYS A 781 -18.66 13.39 -21.28
CA LYS A 781 -17.78 14.14 -22.20
C LYS A 781 -16.33 13.69 -22.10
N LEU A 782 -15.84 13.42 -20.88
CA LEU A 782 -14.50 12.87 -20.64
C LEU A 782 -14.36 11.45 -21.21
N ARG A 783 -15.40 10.61 -21.13
CA ARG A 783 -15.43 9.26 -21.71
C ARG A 783 -15.44 9.29 -23.24
N GLU A 784 -16.20 10.19 -23.87
CA GLU A 784 -16.14 10.39 -25.32
C GLU A 784 -14.72 10.80 -25.78
N ARG A 785 -14.10 11.76 -25.08
CA ARG A 785 -12.74 12.22 -25.37
C ARG A 785 -11.69 11.12 -25.12
N ALA A 786 -11.84 10.34 -24.05
CA ALA A 786 -10.95 9.21 -23.75
C ALA A 786 -10.96 8.14 -24.84
N SER A 787 -12.14 7.85 -25.42
CA SER A 787 -12.25 6.88 -26.53
C SER A 787 -11.52 7.29 -27.82
N ARG A 788 -11.10 8.56 -27.94
CA ARG A 788 -10.35 9.10 -29.08
C ARG A 788 -8.93 9.56 -28.69
N VAL A 789 -8.42 9.15 -27.52
CA VAL A 789 -7.04 9.46 -27.10
C VAL A 789 -6.05 8.81 -28.05
N ARG A 790 -5.15 9.62 -28.59
CA ARG A 790 -3.96 9.18 -29.34
C ARG A 790 -2.72 9.26 -28.46
N VAL A 791 -1.78 8.33 -28.64
CA VAL A 791 -0.46 8.34 -27.99
C VAL A 791 0.67 8.17 -29.01
N ASP A 792 1.82 8.77 -28.72
CA ASP A 792 3.01 8.75 -29.58
C ASP A 792 4.10 7.79 -29.06
N GLY A 793 5.01 7.40 -29.96
CA GLY A 793 6.16 6.56 -29.66
C GLY A 793 5.91 5.06 -29.87
N ASN A 794 6.75 4.24 -29.24
CA ASN A 794 6.59 2.78 -29.23
C ASN A 794 5.86 2.32 -27.94
N ARG A 795 5.69 1.00 -27.75
CA ARG A 795 4.98 0.45 -26.57
C ARG A 795 5.83 0.39 -25.29
N ALA A 796 7.15 0.28 -25.42
CA ALA A 796 8.08 0.01 -24.32
C ALA A 796 8.14 1.18 -23.32
N TYR A 797 7.79 0.91 -22.05
CA TYR A 797 7.69 1.90 -20.97
C TYR A 797 6.89 3.17 -21.28
N ASN A 798 5.94 3.14 -22.23
CA ASN A 798 5.24 4.34 -22.70
C ASN A 798 4.23 4.88 -21.66
N PRO A 799 4.51 6.01 -20.98
CA PRO A 799 3.64 6.52 -19.91
C PRO A 799 2.33 7.10 -20.46
N GLY A 800 2.31 7.55 -21.72
CA GLY A 800 1.10 8.05 -22.37
C GLY A 800 0.13 6.92 -22.63
N TRP A 801 0.62 5.82 -23.22
CA TRP A 801 -0.15 4.59 -23.44
C TRP A 801 -0.69 4.01 -22.13
N HIS A 802 0.18 3.90 -21.10
CA HIS A 802 -0.24 3.45 -19.77
C HIS A 802 -1.38 4.31 -19.21
N THR A 803 -1.27 5.63 -19.27
CA THR A 803 -2.31 6.55 -18.79
C THR A 803 -3.59 6.45 -19.63
N ALA A 804 -3.49 6.26 -20.94
CA ALA A 804 -4.64 6.10 -21.82
C ALA A 804 -5.48 4.85 -21.49
N LEU A 805 -4.82 3.74 -21.11
CA LEU A 805 -5.50 2.54 -20.64
C LEU A 805 -6.10 2.73 -19.24
N ASP A 806 -5.37 3.39 -18.33
CA ASP A 806 -5.82 3.69 -16.97
C ASP A 806 -7.09 4.59 -16.95
N LEU A 807 -7.30 5.45 -17.96
CA LEU A 807 -8.51 6.30 -18.10
C LEU A 807 -9.81 5.48 -18.10
N SER A 808 -9.82 4.29 -18.70
CA SER A 808 -11.03 3.45 -18.76
C SER A 808 -11.50 3.05 -17.36
N ALA A 809 -10.57 2.56 -16.52
CA ALA A 809 -10.84 2.20 -15.14
C ALA A 809 -11.23 3.42 -14.31
N LEU A 810 -10.45 4.50 -14.40
CA LEU A 810 -10.67 5.75 -13.67
C LEU A 810 -12.05 6.37 -13.94
N LEU A 811 -12.50 6.40 -15.20
CA LEU A 811 -13.81 6.94 -15.57
C LEU A 811 -14.95 6.04 -15.07
N THR A 812 -14.80 4.72 -15.18
CA THR A 812 -15.80 3.75 -14.71
C THR A 812 -15.95 3.76 -13.19
N VAL A 813 -14.87 3.84 -12.41
CA VAL A 813 -15.01 3.98 -10.94
C VAL A 813 -15.56 5.35 -10.55
N SER A 814 -15.17 6.42 -11.24
CA SER A 814 -15.69 7.77 -10.98
C SER A 814 -17.20 7.87 -11.23
N GLU A 815 -17.68 7.25 -12.30
CA GLU A 815 -19.12 7.14 -12.59
C GLU A 815 -19.86 6.31 -11.53
N ALA A 816 -19.29 5.19 -11.09
CA ALA A 816 -19.88 4.37 -10.02
C ALA A 816 -19.97 5.13 -8.68
N VAL A 817 -18.94 5.88 -8.30
CA VAL A 817 -18.95 6.76 -7.12
C VAL A 817 -20.03 7.83 -7.25
N ALA A 818 -20.08 8.55 -8.39
CA ALA A 818 -20.99 9.66 -8.61
C ALA A 818 -22.47 9.22 -8.68
N ARG A 819 -22.78 8.12 -9.39
CA ARG A 819 -24.16 7.58 -9.46
C ARG A 819 -24.63 7.08 -8.09
N SER A 820 -23.79 6.37 -7.35
CA SER A 820 -24.14 5.86 -6.01
C SER A 820 -24.34 7.00 -5.01
N ALA A 821 -23.53 8.07 -5.12
CA ALA A 821 -23.65 9.25 -4.27
C ALA A 821 -24.89 10.10 -4.60
N LEU A 822 -25.33 10.12 -5.85
CA LEU A 822 -26.58 10.75 -6.26
C LEU A 822 -27.80 9.97 -5.74
N GLU A 823 -27.73 8.64 -5.77
CA GLU A 823 -28.77 7.72 -5.31
C GLU A 823 -28.92 7.69 -3.78
N ARG A 824 -27.83 7.83 -3.01
CA ARG A 824 -27.91 8.03 -1.57
C ARG A 824 -28.40 9.45 -1.25
N ARG A 825 -29.62 9.56 -0.71
CA ARG A 825 -30.28 10.84 -0.36
C ARG A 825 -30.29 11.05 1.16
N GLU A 826 -29.11 10.99 1.76
CA GLU A 826 -28.84 11.23 3.19
C GLU A 826 -27.39 11.71 3.42
N SER A 827 -26.99 11.93 4.67
CA SER A 827 -25.59 12.00 5.09
C SER A 827 -25.25 10.91 6.09
N ARG A 828 -24.23 10.10 5.79
CA ARG A 828 -23.77 8.98 6.63
C ARG A 828 -22.28 8.71 6.44
N GLY A 829 -21.52 8.77 7.54
CA GLY A 829 -20.08 8.48 7.53
C GLY A 829 -19.33 9.39 6.55
N ALA A 830 -18.56 8.79 5.65
CA ALA A 830 -17.79 9.50 4.64
C ALA A 830 -18.62 10.06 3.46
N HIS A 831 -19.89 9.69 3.33
CA HIS A 831 -20.82 10.36 2.41
C HIS A 831 -21.53 11.50 3.14
N PHE A 832 -21.23 12.74 2.78
CA PHE A 832 -21.89 13.92 3.34
C PHE A 832 -22.45 14.82 2.24
N ARG A 833 -23.73 15.18 2.40
CA ARG A 833 -24.52 15.99 1.49
C ARG A 833 -24.93 17.28 2.19
N ASP A 834 -24.45 18.41 1.67
CA ASP A 834 -24.75 19.75 2.21
C ASP A 834 -26.25 20.09 2.05
N ASP A 835 -26.89 19.50 1.04
CA ASP A 835 -28.32 19.59 0.75
C ASP A 835 -29.18 18.61 1.59
N LEU A 836 -28.59 17.52 2.09
CA LEU A 836 -29.24 16.51 2.93
C LEU A 836 -28.35 16.12 4.13
N PRO A 837 -28.11 17.04 5.09
CA PRO A 837 -27.05 16.90 6.11
C PRO A 837 -27.37 15.91 7.26
N LYS A 838 -28.49 15.18 7.19
CA LYS A 838 -28.94 14.22 8.22
C LYS A 838 -28.93 12.78 7.69
N PRO A 839 -28.69 11.77 8.54
CA PRO A 839 -28.90 10.37 8.18
C PRO A 839 -30.39 10.05 8.02
N ASP A 840 -30.71 9.13 7.12
CA ASP A 840 -32.06 8.61 6.90
C ASP A 840 -32.23 7.18 7.45
N SER A 841 -33.43 6.85 7.92
CA SER A 841 -33.71 5.57 8.58
C SER A 841 -33.91 4.38 7.64
N ALA A 842 -34.23 4.63 6.36
CA ALA A 842 -34.32 3.61 5.33
C ALA A 842 -32.96 3.38 4.66
N PHE A 843 -32.20 4.44 4.34
CA PHE A 843 -30.83 4.32 3.84
C PHE A 843 -29.87 3.67 4.86
N GLY A 844 -30.17 3.74 6.15
CA GLY A 844 -29.49 2.97 7.20
C GLY A 844 -29.80 1.47 7.25
N LYS A 845 -30.65 0.94 6.35
CA LYS A 845 -31.02 -0.49 6.24
C LYS A 845 -30.66 -1.09 4.88
N LEU A 846 -29.94 -0.37 4.03
CA LEU A 846 -29.59 -0.80 2.67
C LEU A 846 -28.18 -0.38 2.25
N ASN A 847 -27.58 -1.23 1.43
CA ASN A 847 -26.39 -0.91 0.63
C ASN A 847 -26.84 -0.40 -0.74
N VAL A 848 -26.01 0.41 -1.37
CA VAL A 848 -26.17 0.84 -2.76
C VAL A 848 -25.33 -0.09 -3.63
N VAL A 849 -25.93 -0.68 -4.66
CA VAL A 849 -25.27 -1.66 -5.54
C VAL A 849 -25.26 -1.15 -6.97
N VAL A 850 -24.09 -1.18 -7.60
CA VAL A 850 -23.88 -0.80 -8.99
C VAL A 850 -23.66 -2.07 -9.81
N LYS A 851 -24.35 -2.18 -10.95
CA LYS A 851 -24.19 -3.32 -11.86
C LYS A 851 -24.33 -2.93 -13.33
N LYS A 852 -23.75 -3.74 -14.19
CA LYS A 852 -23.80 -3.58 -15.65
C LYS A 852 -25.19 -3.99 -16.15
N GLY A 853 -25.86 -3.08 -16.86
CA GLY A 853 -27.17 -3.30 -17.48
C GLY A 853 -27.08 -4.12 -18.77
N SER A 854 -28.23 -4.51 -19.30
CA SER A 854 -28.32 -5.34 -20.51
C SER A 854 -27.85 -4.64 -21.79
N GLY A 855 -27.76 -3.31 -21.82
CA GLY A 855 -27.11 -2.51 -22.86
C GLY A 855 -25.69 -2.08 -22.51
N GLY A 856 -25.09 -2.64 -21.45
CA GLY A 856 -23.79 -2.23 -20.91
C GLY A 856 -23.82 -0.99 -20.01
N GLU A 857 -24.98 -0.37 -19.83
CA GLU A 857 -25.17 0.87 -19.09
C GLU A 857 -25.10 0.67 -17.57
N MET A 858 -24.57 1.65 -16.84
CA MET A 858 -24.39 1.54 -15.39
C MET A 858 -25.71 1.77 -14.63
N ARG A 859 -26.27 0.69 -14.08
CA ARG A 859 -27.47 0.71 -13.22
C ARG A 859 -27.09 0.74 -11.75
N VAL A 860 -27.93 1.40 -10.94
CA VAL A 860 -27.81 1.44 -9.48
C VAL A 860 -29.10 0.91 -8.85
N GLU A 861 -28.98 0.07 -7.84
CA GLU A 861 -30.09 -0.56 -7.11
C GLU A 861 -29.85 -0.49 -5.60
N ARG A 862 -30.94 -0.43 -4.81
CA ARG A 862 -30.87 -0.53 -3.35
C ARG A 862 -31.03 -1.99 -2.94
N ARG A 863 -30.09 -2.53 -2.14
CA ARG A 863 -30.16 -3.89 -1.58
C ARG A 863 -30.32 -3.83 -0.06
N PRO A 864 -31.34 -4.47 0.55
CA PRO A 864 -31.44 -4.55 2.01
C PRO A 864 -30.21 -5.22 2.62
N ILE A 865 -29.74 -4.70 3.75
CA ILE A 865 -28.68 -5.34 4.55
C ILE A 865 -29.25 -6.61 5.18
N PRO A 866 -28.57 -7.77 5.09
CA PRO A 866 -29.02 -9.01 5.75
C PRO A 866 -29.18 -8.82 7.26
N GLU A 867 -30.26 -9.36 7.84
CA GLU A 867 -30.53 -9.17 9.26
C GLU A 867 -29.40 -9.75 10.14
N MET A 868 -28.97 -8.95 11.12
CA MET A 868 -27.94 -9.34 12.08
C MET A 868 -28.51 -10.28 13.17
N PRO A 869 -27.81 -11.38 13.52
CA PRO A 869 -28.18 -12.26 14.63
C PRO A 869 -28.39 -11.52 15.95
N ALA A 870 -29.34 -12.02 16.76
CA ALA A 870 -29.71 -11.42 18.04
C ALA A 870 -28.53 -11.31 19.03
N GLU A 871 -27.64 -12.29 19.03
CA GLU A 871 -26.41 -12.28 19.85
C GLU A 871 -25.43 -11.15 19.47
N LEU A 872 -25.30 -10.84 18.17
CA LEU A 872 -24.43 -9.76 17.69
C LEU A 872 -25.06 -8.39 17.94
N LYS A 873 -26.39 -8.27 17.79
CA LYS A 873 -27.14 -7.09 18.24
C LYS A 873 -26.93 -6.86 19.74
N GLN A 874 -27.05 -7.91 20.56
CA GLN A 874 -26.84 -7.81 22.02
C GLN A 874 -25.42 -7.35 22.37
N ILE A 875 -24.39 -7.78 21.64
CA ILE A 875 -23.02 -7.29 21.80
C ILE A 875 -22.92 -5.78 21.52
N ILE A 876 -23.63 -5.26 20.52
CA ILE A 876 -23.65 -3.82 20.21
C ILE A 876 -24.37 -3.04 21.32
N GLU A 877 -25.53 -3.52 21.80
CA GLU A 877 -26.29 -2.89 22.89
C GLU A 877 -25.50 -2.87 24.22
N GLN A 878 -24.87 -3.98 24.59
CA GLN A 878 -23.96 -4.09 25.75
C GLN A 878 -22.73 -3.17 25.67
N MET A 879 -22.46 -2.59 24.50
CA MET A 879 -21.29 -1.76 24.24
C MET A 879 -21.64 -0.29 23.96
N LYS A 880 -22.91 0.15 24.03
CA LYS A 880 -23.26 1.58 23.90
C LYS A 880 -22.71 2.40 25.07
#